data_AF-A0A7W0WRU4-F1
#
_entry.id   AF-A0A7W0WRU4-F1
#
_cell.length_a   1.000
_cell.length_b   1.000
_cell.length_c   1.000
_cell.angle_alpha   90.00
_cell.angle_beta   90.00
_cell.angle_gamma   90.00
#
_symmetry.space_group_name_H-M   'P 1'
#
loop_
_entity.id
_entity.type
_entity.pdbx_description
1 polymer ?
#
loop_
_entity_poly.entity_id
_entity_poly.type
_entity_poly.pdbx_seq_one_letter_code
_entity_poly.pdbx_strand_id
1 'polypeptide(L)'
;VGPSVELCDNMDQDCDGSNTNGFFLQTDPTNCGSCGMVCTLMNAVEGCAGGACTIAACEANYHNNNNQTADGCEFGPCTKNGNEVCNNADDDCDGLTDMADSDMVTPPVATMCRVAGECAGATVLCDGAAGGFRCDYPDPDVEETNGVIQAETLCDGKDNDCDGAIDEGQPNLNQSCTNGQGECQTTGIFVCPTSMTGPAVCNAAPPGAGATETCDGKDNDCNGTIDDNAALGMLPGQEWVPLPIAGSTVEMMKYEASRPDATTTAIGSLATHACSRPNTQPWTSITYPQAVAVCNGMGARLCTETEWQSTCLPDVVYPVPAATLTTNVTDFVFIEAENPQTNATIGGRTWARTSPASFNGITAMQVADAGFSQTTAANALTQSARLSYQVTLAGATTYRVWIRMRSPAAASRSVWVGLTAGASAGAANGTLVTTTADNQWQWVLSPALTSGTAGTHTFSIYLREDGVMIDTIAFSRQATNTPTFDNAWAYETNPRTAQPQVCNGDEVDTAPAVAIAASPTGATASGTTATFNTTTPHRLSVGSSVTVAGVGVGAYNGTWTVVTTPTTSRFTATIGTSNPAASGGGTANGDQDDILATGWSAACHAEHPTGDAFDLSGNVKEWTNARAFGQNPLRGGSSNNAVNGLTCKLNFTLADNNFFFPNVGFRCCRD
;
A
#
# COMPACT_ATOMS: atom_id res chain seq x y z
N VAL A 1 -31.89 -102.44 -75.51
CA VAL A 1 -31.07 -101.21 -75.32
C VAL A 1 -29.77 -101.46 -76.07
N GLY A 2 -29.26 -100.51 -76.85
CA GLY A 2 -27.99 -100.67 -77.59
C GLY A 2 -26.77 -100.56 -76.66
N PRO A 3 -25.56 -100.91 -77.13
CA PRO A 3 -24.33 -100.78 -76.34
C PRO A 3 -24.07 -99.32 -75.93
N SER A 4 -23.54 -99.11 -74.73
CA SER A 4 -23.13 -97.81 -74.18
C SER A 4 -21.69 -97.86 -73.68
N VAL A 5 -21.06 -96.69 -73.47
CA VAL A 5 -19.71 -96.59 -72.87
C VAL A 5 -19.68 -97.33 -71.54
N GLU A 6 -18.60 -98.06 -71.30
CA GLU A 6 -18.38 -98.90 -70.12
C GLU A 6 -18.41 -98.07 -68.84
N LEU A 7 -19.19 -98.51 -67.86
CA LEU A 7 -19.28 -97.93 -66.52
C LEU A 7 -18.50 -98.82 -65.56
N CYS A 8 -17.77 -98.23 -64.61
CA CYS A 8 -16.97 -98.93 -63.59
C CYS A 8 -17.86 -99.66 -62.54
N ASP A 9 -18.76 -100.54 -62.98
CA ASP A 9 -19.75 -101.27 -62.17
C ASP A 9 -19.69 -102.80 -62.33
N ASN A 10 -18.66 -103.30 -63.04
CA ASN A 10 -18.40 -104.70 -63.40
C ASN A 10 -19.41 -105.34 -64.37
N MET A 11 -20.25 -104.57 -65.04
CA MET A 11 -21.02 -105.04 -66.19
C MET A 11 -20.30 -104.69 -67.50
N ASP A 12 -20.38 -105.59 -68.48
CA ASP A 12 -19.91 -105.36 -69.85
C ASP A 12 -21.03 -104.66 -70.64
N GLN A 13 -21.06 -103.31 -70.64
CA GLN A 13 -22.14 -102.54 -71.28
C GLN A 13 -21.95 -102.30 -72.77
N ASP A 14 -20.73 -102.45 -73.30
CA ASP A 14 -20.47 -102.34 -74.74
C ASP A 14 -20.41 -103.71 -75.45
N CYS A 15 -20.54 -104.79 -74.68
CA CYS A 15 -20.61 -106.19 -75.12
C CYS A 15 -19.35 -106.68 -75.83
N ASP A 16 -18.18 -106.12 -75.50
CA ASP A 16 -16.90 -106.48 -76.14
C ASP A 16 -16.20 -107.69 -75.50
N GLY A 17 -16.75 -108.21 -74.40
CA GLY A 17 -16.24 -109.36 -73.66
C GLY A 17 -15.29 -109.01 -72.52
N SER A 18 -15.06 -107.73 -72.25
CA SER A 18 -14.32 -107.24 -71.10
C SER A 18 -15.19 -106.28 -70.30
N ASN A 19 -15.38 -106.56 -69.02
CA ASN A 19 -16.07 -105.68 -68.07
C ASN A 19 -15.10 -104.79 -67.25
N THR A 20 -13.88 -104.60 -67.77
CA THR A 20 -12.81 -103.83 -67.12
C THR A 20 -12.07 -102.86 -68.06
N ASN A 21 -12.64 -102.48 -69.21
CA ASN A 21 -11.96 -101.59 -70.16
C ASN A 21 -12.73 -100.26 -70.36
N GLY A 22 -12.28 -99.38 -71.26
CA GLY A 22 -13.01 -98.13 -71.54
C GLY A 22 -12.92 -97.00 -70.51
N PHE A 23 -12.32 -97.19 -69.33
CA PHE A 23 -12.12 -96.15 -68.30
C PHE A 23 -10.63 -95.93 -67.92
N PHE A 24 -10.28 -94.70 -67.52
CA PHE A 24 -8.88 -94.29 -67.31
C PHE A 24 -8.42 -94.42 -65.85
N LEU A 25 -8.11 -95.64 -65.39
CA LEU A 25 -7.63 -95.91 -64.02
C LEU A 25 -6.34 -95.17 -63.62
N GLN A 26 -5.60 -94.62 -64.58
CA GLN A 26 -4.31 -93.98 -64.37
C GLN A 26 -4.41 -92.46 -64.18
N THR A 27 -5.52 -91.85 -64.60
CA THR A 27 -5.67 -90.39 -64.67
C THR A 27 -7.05 -89.88 -64.24
N ASP A 28 -8.02 -90.75 -64.03
CA ASP A 28 -9.37 -90.39 -63.57
C ASP A 28 -9.43 -90.36 -62.03
N PRO A 29 -9.61 -89.18 -61.40
CA PRO A 29 -9.71 -89.06 -59.95
C PRO A 29 -10.98 -89.73 -59.35
N THR A 30 -11.96 -90.11 -60.17
CA THR A 30 -13.15 -90.83 -59.71
C THR A 30 -13.01 -92.36 -59.77
N ASN A 31 -11.94 -92.87 -60.40
CA ASN A 31 -11.63 -94.30 -60.55
C ASN A 31 -10.13 -94.56 -60.42
N CYS A 32 -9.44 -93.87 -59.51
CA CYS A 32 -7.98 -93.83 -59.48
C CYS A 32 -7.39 -95.12 -58.90
N GLY A 33 -6.61 -95.85 -59.70
CA GLY A 33 -5.98 -97.12 -59.32
C GLY A 33 -6.93 -98.33 -59.31
N SER A 34 -8.23 -98.12 -59.07
CA SER A 34 -9.28 -99.13 -59.27
C SER A 34 -10.67 -98.49 -59.40
N CYS A 35 -11.63 -99.21 -59.99
CA CYS A 35 -13.01 -98.73 -60.13
C CYS A 35 -13.63 -98.30 -58.80
N GLY A 36 -14.22 -97.11 -58.76
CA GLY A 36 -14.90 -96.57 -57.58
C GLY A 36 -13.96 -96.03 -56.48
N MET A 37 -12.64 -96.07 -56.67
CA MET A 37 -11.70 -95.34 -55.82
C MET A 37 -11.73 -93.86 -56.20
N VAL A 38 -12.63 -93.13 -55.55
CA VAL A 38 -12.69 -91.68 -55.62
C VAL A 38 -11.59 -91.12 -54.73
N CYS A 39 -10.70 -90.33 -55.31
CA CYS A 39 -9.76 -89.54 -54.54
C CYS A 39 -10.55 -88.51 -53.73
N THR A 40 -10.41 -88.56 -52.40
CA THR A 40 -11.00 -87.58 -51.48
C THR A 40 -9.87 -86.97 -50.67
N LEU A 41 -9.44 -85.77 -51.06
CA LEU A 41 -8.35 -85.06 -50.41
C LEU A 41 -8.91 -83.81 -49.74
N MET A 42 -8.58 -83.60 -48.47
CA MET A 42 -9.11 -82.46 -47.72
C MET A 42 -8.60 -81.14 -48.33
N ASN A 43 -9.53 -80.23 -48.62
CA ASN A 43 -9.28 -78.88 -49.16
C ASN A 43 -8.34 -78.84 -50.37
N ALA A 44 -8.37 -79.87 -51.21
CA ALA A 44 -7.50 -80.02 -52.37
C ALA A 44 -8.33 -80.42 -53.59
N VAL A 45 -7.94 -79.91 -54.75
CA VAL A 45 -8.43 -80.38 -56.05
C VAL A 45 -7.79 -81.73 -56.32
N GLU A 46 -8.63 -82.76 -56.41
CA GLU A 46 -8.15 -84.14 -56.52
C GLU A 46 -7.65 -84.45 -57.94
N GLY A 47 -6.47 -85.03 -58.01
CA GLY A 47 -5.87 -85.54 -59.23
C GLY A 47 -5.56 -87.04 -59.13
N CYS A 48 -5.40 -87.69 -60.28
CA CYS A 48 -4.93 -89.05 -60.37
C CYS A 48 -3.73 -89.11 -61.32
N ALA A 49 -2.62 -89.70 -60.85
CA ALA A 49 -1.44 -89.91 -61.68
C ALA A 49 -0.80 -91.26 -61.34
N GLY A 50 -0.60 -92.11 -62.35
CA GLY A 50 0.00 -93.43 -62.14
C GLY A 50 -0.86 -94.37 -61.29
N GLY A 51 -2.17 -94.10 -61.20
CA GLY A 51 -3.12 -94.88 -60.39
C GLY A 51 -3.06 -94.57 -58.90
N ALA A 52 -2.42 -93.47 -58.49
CA ALA A 52 -2.43 -92.95 -57.13
C ALA A 52 -3.05 -91.56 -57.07
N CYS A 53 -3.77 -91.28 -55.98
CA CYS A 53 -4.32 -89.95 -55.72
C CYS A 53 -3.20 -88.95 -55.47
N THR A 54 -3.30 -87.80 -56.13
CA THR A 54 -2.35 -86.68 -56.04
C THR A 54 -3.11 -85.38 -55.82
N ILE A 55 -2.47 -84.38 -55.23
CA ILE A 55 -3.01 -83.03 -55.15
C ILE A 55 -2.73 -82.33 -56.48
N ALA A 56 -3.76 -82.00 -57.25
CA ALA A 56 -3.61 -81.27 -58.50
C ALA A 56 -3.38 -79.77 -58.24
N ALA A 57 -4.09 -79.23 -57.26
CA ALA A 57 -3.89 -77.91 -56.67
C ALA A 57 -4.56 -77.91 -55.29
N CYS A 58 -4.16 -77.03 -54.38
CA CYS A 58 -4.95 -76.77 -53.19
C CYS A 58 -6.19 -75.92 -53.54
N GLU A 59 -7.26 -76.09 -52.78
CA GLU A 59 -8.38 -75.15 -52.84
C GLU A 59 -7.90 -73.74 -52.42
N ALA A 60 -8.65 -72.71 -52.82
CA ALA A 60 -8.23 -71.34 -52.58
C ALA A 60 -7.93 -71.08 -51.09
N ASN A 61 -6.74 -70.53 -50.82
CA ASN A 61 -6.19 -70.22 -49.49
C ASN A 61 -5.83 -71.44 -48.62
N TYR A 62 -5.82 -72.66 -49.17
CA TYR A 62 -5.28 -73.83 -48.49
C TYR A 62 -3.87 -74.16 -48.99
N HIS A 63 -3.06 -74.74 -48.10
CA HIS A 63 -1.65 -75.03 -48.31
C HIS A 63 -1.34 -76.43 -47.80
N ASN A 64 -0.43 -77.10 -48.49
CA ASN A 64 0.14 -78.37 -48.05
C ASN A 64 1.54 -78.07 -47.49
N ASN A 65 1.63 -77.93 -46.17
CA ASN A 65 2.83 -77.47 -45.47
C ASN A 65 3.79 -78.63 -45.20
N ASN A 66 3.26 -79.85 -45.05
CA ASN A 66 4.08 -81.05 -44.78
C ASN A 66 4.49 -81.83 -46.05
N ASN A 67 4.02 -81.38 -47.22
CA ASN A 67 4.19 -81.97 -48.54
C ASN A 67 3.72 -83.45 -48.62
N GLN A 68 2.73 -83.83 -47.82
CA GLN A 68 2.12 -85.16 -47.81
C GLN A 68 0.81 -85.15 -48.61
N THR A 69 0.66 -86.09 -49.53
CA THR A 69 -0.51 -86.12 -50.42
C THR A 69 -1.71 -86.84 -49.81
N ALA A 70 -1.53 -87.57 -48.71
CA ALA A 70 -2.55 -88.45 -48.13
C ALA A 70 -3.58 -87.71 -47.26
N ASP A 71 -3.19 -86.58 -46.68
CA ASP A 71 -3.97 -85.73 -45.79
C ASP A 71 -4.49 -84.45 -46.46
N GLY A 72 -4.03 -84.14 -47.68
CA GLY A 72 -4.59 -83.08 -48.53
C GLY A 72 -3.82 -81.77 -48.43
N CYS A 73 -4.54 -80.65 -48.46
CA CYS A 73 -3.98 -79.32 -48.15
C CYS A 73 -4.51 -78.92 -46.78
N GLU A 74 -3.76 -79.33 -45.76
CA GLU A 74 -4.16 -79.37 -44.37
C GLU A 74 -4.23 -78.00 -43.69
N PHE A 75 -3.60 -76.97 -44.25
CA PHE A 75 -3.47 -75.67 -43.61
C PHE A 75 -4.22 -74.57 -44.37
N GLY A 76 -5.18 -73.90 -43.72
CA GLY A 76 -5.95 -72.81 -44.32
C GLY A 76 -7.39 -72.71 -43.78
N PRO A 77 -8.18 -71.70 -44.20
CA PRO A 77 -7.86 -70.69 -45.21
C PRO A 77 -6.89 -69.61 -44.69
N CYS A 78 -5.75 -69.43 -45.36
CA CYS A 78 -4.71 -68.42 -45.08
C CYS A 78 -4.15 -67.86 -46.40
N THR A 79 -3.81 -66.56 -46.46
CA THR A 79 -3.28 -65.91 -47.67
C THR A 79 -1.83 -65.52 -47.45
N LYS A 80 -0.90 -66.10 -48.22
CA LYS A 80 0.52 -65.76 -48.13
C LYS A 80 0.77 -64.31 -48.56
N ASN A 81 1.11 -63.46 -47.61
CA ASN A 81 1.27 -62.02 -47.77
C ASN A 81 2.71 -61.52 -47.58
N GLY A 82 3.68 -62.41 -47.41
CA GLY A 82 5.09 -62.03 -47.27
C GLY A 82 5.79 -62.95 -46.28
N ASN A 83 6.81 -62.41 -45.62
CA ASN A 83 7.34 -62.99 -44.39
C ASN A 83 6.43 -62.59 -43.22
N GLU A 84 6.50 -63.35 -42.13
CA GLU A 84 5.76 -63.06 -40.92
C GLU A 84 5.98 -61.63 -40.39
N VAL A 85 4.88 -60.97 -40.05
CA VAL A 85 4.89 -59.66 -39.38
C VAL A 85 4.03 -59.68 -38.13
N CYS A 86 4.35 -58.81 -37.18
CA CYS A 86 3.61 -58.73 -35.92
C CYS A 86 2.18 -58.18 -36.13
N ASN A 87 1.20 -59.06 -36.33
CA ASN A 87 -0.20 -58.70 -36.57
C ASN A 87 -1.23 -59.74 -36.07
N ASN A 88 -0.79 -60.74 -35.31
CA ASN A 88 -1.63 -61.84 -34.80
C ASN A 88 -2.31 -62.65 -35.91
N ALA A 89 -1.72 -62.67 -37.10
CA ALA A 89 -2.01 -63.59 -38.20
C ALA A 89 -0.81 -64.52 -38.41
N ASP A 90 -0.95 -65.40 -39.39
CA ASP A 90 0.14 -66.22 -39.95
C ASP A 90 0.25 -65.75 -41.40
N ASP A 91 1.23 -64.90 -41.70
CA ASP A 91 1.34 -64.18 -42.98
C ASP A 91 2.05 -64.99 -44.06
N ASP A 92 2.83 -66.00 -43.71
CA ASP A 92 3.48 -66.90 -44.67
C ASP A 92 2.84 -68.30 -44.72
N CYS A 93 1.81 -68.50 -43.90
CA CYS A 93 0.97 -69.68 -43.77
C CYS A 93 1.78 -70.94 -43.42
N ASP A 94 2.74 -70.86 -42.52
CA ASP A 94 3.59 -71.99 -42.10
C ASP A 94 3.09 -72.73 -40.84
N GLY A 95 2.11 -72.15 -40.14
CA GLY A 95 1.50 -72.68 -38.92
C GLY A 95 2.02 -72.07 -37.62
N LEU A 96 2.95 -71.12 -37.66
CA LEU A 96 3.39 -70.30 -36.54
C LEU A 96 2.83 -68.88 -36.68
N THR A 97 2.76 -68.14 -35.57
CA THR A 97 2.21 -66.78 -35.52
C THR A 97 3.09 -65.89 -34.68
N ASP A 98 3.39 -64.70 -35.17
CA ASP A 98 4.15 -63.64 -34.50
C ASP A 98 5.45 -64.16 -33.82
N MET A 99 5.61 -63.93 -32.51
CA MET A 99 6.80 -64.32 -31.72
C MET A 99 7.01 -65.83 -31.61
N ALA A 100 6.03 -66.65 -31.98
CA ALA A 100 6.19 -68.09 -32.05
C ALA A 100 6.88 -68.52 -33.36
N ASP A 101 6.91 -67.64 -34.36
CA ASP A 101 7.54 -67.82 -35.65
C ASP A 101 8.98 -67.27 -35.64
N SER A 102 9.93 -68.07 -36.11
CA SER A 102 11.34 -67.70 -36.21
C SER A 102 11.67 -66.80 -37.40
N ASP A 103 10.79 -66.73 -38.41
CA ASP A 103 10.99 -65.95 -39.63
C ASP A 103 10.56 -64.47 -39.45
N MET A 104 9.88 -64.15 -38.35
CA MET A 104 9.56 -62.78 -37.94
C MET A 104 10.83 -62.01 -37.53
N VAL A 105 11.11 -60.93 -38.24
CA VAL A 105 12.27 -60.06 -37.93
C VAL A 105 11.87 -58.94 -36.97
N THR A 106 12.39 -58.97 -35.75
CA THR A 106 12.20 -57.89 -34.78
C THR A 106 13.08 -56.68 -35.12
N PRO A 107 12.56 -55.44 -35.04
CA PRO A 107 13.37 -54.24 -35.23
C PRO A 107 14.43 -54.08 -34.12
N PRO A 108 15.60 -53.47 -34.40
CA PRO A 108 16.59 -53.19 -33.37
C PRO A 108 16.03 -52.28 -32.28
N VAL A 109 16.18 -52.67 -31.01
CA VAL A 109 15.68 -51.92 -29.84
C VAL A 109 16.07 -50.45 -29.90
N ALA A 110 17.35 -50.14 -30.12
CA ALA A 110 17.85 -48.76 -30.13
C ALA A 110 17.27 -47.87 -31.26
N THR A 111 16.63 -48.46 -32.27
CA THR A 111 15.99 -47.71 -33.36
C THR A 111 14.50 -47.48 -33.13
N MET A 112 13.89 -48.23 -32.21
CA MET A 112 12.45 -48.20 -31.96
C MET A 112 12.13 -47.65 -30.56
N CYS A 113 12.96 -47.94 -29.58
CA CYS A 113 12.76 -47.61 -28.17
C CYS A 113 13.84 -46.63 -27.69
N ARG A 114 13.46 -45.76 -26.76
CA ARG A 114 14.44 -45.00 -25.96
C ARG A 114 15.27 -45.95 -25.11
N VAL A 115 16.55 -45.61 -24.89
CA VAL A 115 17.51 -46.44 -24.13
C VAL A 115 18.40 -45.61 -23.20
N ALA A 116 18.10 -44.31 -23.05
CA ALA A 116 18.76 -43.44 -22.10
C ALA A 116 18.15 -43.63 -20.70
N GLY A 117 18.90 -43.27 -19.66
CA GLY A 117 18.39 -43.29 -18.30
C GLY A 117 17.88 -44.66 -17.84
N GLU A 118 16.73 -44.67 -17.19
CA GLU A 118 16.07 -45.88 -16.67
C GLU A 118 15.48 -46.76 -17.78
N CYS A 119 15.41 -46.27 -19.02
CA CYS A 119 15.05 -47.10 -20.18
C CYS A 119 16.16 -48.06 -20.64
N ALA A 120 17.31 -48.07 -19.98
CA ALA A 120 18.37 -49.02 -20.29
C ALA A 120 17.88 -50.47 -20.10
N GLY A 121 18.05 -51.30 -21.14
CA GLY A 121 17.57 -52.69 -21.11
C GLY A 121 16.15 -52.89 -21.64
N ALA A 122 15.54 -51.86 -22.24
CA ALA A 122 14.30 -51.99 -23.00
C ALA A 122 14.35 -53.15 -24.01
N THR A 123 13.22 -53.83 -24.20
CA THR A 123 13.07 -54.86 -25.22
C THR A 123 11.91 -54.53 -26.17
N VAL A 124 11.83 -55.25 -27.29
CA VAL A 124 10.72 -55.11 -28.24
C VAL A 124 9.78 -56.28 -28.04
N LEU A 125 8.50 -55.98 -27.81
CA LEU A 125 7.41 -56.94 -27.78
C LEU A 125 6.58 -56.84 -29.06
N CYS A 126 6.07 -57.97 -29.53
CA CYS A 126 5.01 -57.97 -30.51
C CYS A 126 3.65 -57.74 -29.82
N ASP A 127 2.92 -56.71 -30.26
CA ASP A 127 1.53 -56.47 -29.92
C ASP A 127 0.66 -56.72 -31.16
N GLY A 128 0.50 -57.99 -31.52
CA GLY A 128 -0.22 -58.38 -32.74
C GLY A 128 -1.67 -57.86 -32.77
N ALA A 129 -2.31 -57.68 -31.61
CA ALA A 129 -3.65 -57.09 -31.51
C ALA A 129 -3.69 -55.60 -31.88
N ALA A 130 -2.60 -54.86 -31.63
CA ALA A 130 -2.41 -53.48 -32.09
C ALA A 130 -1.81 -53.40 -33.50
N GLY A 131 -1.43 -54.53 -34.09
CA GLY A 131 -0.88 -54.64 -35.44
C GLY A 131 0.57 -54.16 -35.56
N GLY A 132 1.38 -54.35 -34.51
CA GLY A 132 2.80 -54.01 -34.60
C GLY A 132 3.60 -54.19 -33.31
N PHE A 133 4.87 -53.77 -33.38
CA PHE A 133 5.79 -53.86 -32.26
C PHE A 133 5.55 -52.71 -31.26
N ARG A 134 5.75 -52.98 -29.96
CA ARG A 134 5.84 -51.96 -28.91
C ARG A 134 7.08 -52.17 -28.05
N CYS A 135 7.48 -51.14 -27.33
CA CYS A 135 8.58 -51.22 -26.37
C CYS A 135 8.12 -51.82 -25.04
N ASP A 136 9.00 -52.59 -24.43
CA ASP A 136 8.85 -53.09 -23.06
C ASP A 136 9.98 -52.52 -22.22
N TYR A 137 9.60 -51.73 -21.23
CA TYR A 137 10.52 -51.08 -20.31
C TYR A 137 10.48 -51.86 -18.99
N PRO A 138 11.49 -52.69 -18.68
CA PRO A 138 11.44 -53.58 -17.53
C PRO A 138 11.67 -52.84 -16.20
N ASP A 139 12.20 -51.61 -16.27
CA ASP A 139 12.44 -50.78 -15.11
C ASP A 139 11.13 -50.11 -14.68
N PRO A 140 10.66 -50.35 -13.43
CA PRO A 140 9.40 -49.79 -12.94
C PRO A 140 9.46 -48.28 -12.69
N ASP A 141 10.64 -47.65 -12.75
CA ASP A 141 10.79 -46.21 -12.60
C ASP A 141 10.53 -45.47 -13.92
N VAL A 142 10.48 -46.15 -15.07
CA VAL A 142 10.08 -45.52 -16.33
C VAL A 142 8.60 -45.07 -16.23
N GLU A 143 8.32 -43.84 -16.68
CA GLU A 143 6.95 -43.34 -16.80
C GLU A 143 6.41 -43.66 -18.20
N GLU A 144 5.82 -44.84 -18.39
CA GLU A 144 5.21 -45.24 -19.65
C GLU A 144 3.72 -45.58 -19.54
N THR A 145 3.06 -45.60 -20.69
CA THR A 145 1.74 -46.18 -20.85
C THR A 145 1.75 -47.04 -22.10
N ASN A 146 1.68 -48.36 -21.92
CA ASN A 146 1.69 -49.37 -22.99
C ASN A 146 2.88 -49.22 -23.97
N GLY A 147 4.08 -49.03 -23.43
CA GLY A 147 5.32 -48.88 -24.22
C GLY A 147 5.54 -47.49 -24.81
N VAL A 148 4.68 -46.51 -24.48
CA VAL A 148 4.85 -45.11 -24.84
C VAL A 148 5.28 -44.31 -23.62
N ILE A 149 6.51 -43.79 -23.69
CA ILE A 149 7.09 -42.87 -22.71
C ILE A 149 6.23 -41.62 -22.54
N GLN A 150 5.93 -41.27 -21.29
CA GLN A 150 5.25 -40.06 -20.86
C GLN A 150 6.26 -39.03 -20.38
N ALA A 151 5.85 -37.77 -20.29
CA ALA A 151 6.70 -36.72 -19.72
C ALA A 151 6.87 -36.94 -18.22
N GLU A 152 8.08 -36.75 -17.72
CA GLU A 152 8.42 -36.95 -16.32
C GLU A 152 7.62 -36.02 -15.39
N THR A 153 7.12 -36.57 -14.28
CA THR A 153 6.38 -35.82 -13.25
C THR A 153 6.99 -35.92 -11.86
N LEU A 154 7.92 -36.85 -11.65
CA LEU A 154 8.64 -37.04 -10.40
C LEU A 154 9.89 -36.16 -10.32
N CYS A 155 10.30 -35.85 -9.09
CA CYS A 155 11.60 -35.31 -8.75
C CYS A 155 12.26 -36.36 -7.85
N ASP A 156 12.92 -37.35 -8.44
CA ASP A 156 13.50 -38.50 -7.73
C ASP A 156 14.99 -38.72 -8.06
N GLY A 157 15.55 -37.87 -8.94
CA GLY A 157 16.94 -37.96 -9.38
C GLY A 157 17.16 -39.01 -10.47
N LYS A 158 16.11 -39.48 -11.14
CA LYS A 158 16.16 -40.41 -12.26
C LYS A 158 15.69 -39.73 -13.54
N ASP A 159 15.77 -40.48 -14.64
CA ASP A 159 15.39 -40.05 -15.99
C ASP A 159 14.21 -40.93 -16.41
N ASN A 160 13.04 -40.64 -15.83
CA ASN A 160 11.86 -41.50 -15.93
C ASN A 160 11.20 -41.38 -17.32
N ASP A 161 11.48 -40.31 -18.06
CA ASP A 161 11.04 -40.13 -19.45
C ASP A 161 12.12 -40.47 -20.51
N CYS A 162 13.32 -40.83 -20.07
CA CYS A 162 14.39 -41.34 -20.91
C CYS A 162 14.82 -40.38 -22.03
N ASP A 163 14.71 -39.07 -21.83
CA ASP A 163 15.21 -38.05 -22.77
C ASP A 163 16.71 -37.74 -22.57
N GLY A 164 17.29 -38.23 -21.47
CA GLY A 164 18.70 -38.10 -21.12
C GLY A 164 19.01 -36.94 -20.15
N ALA A 165 18.00 -36.18 -19.73
CA ALA A 165 18.07 -35.30 -18.58
C ALA A 165 17.52 -35.99 -17.32
N ILE A 166 17.71 -35.36 -16.16
CA ILE A 166 17.24 -35.87 -14.87
C ILE A 166 16.39 -34.77 -14.26
N ASP A 167 15.17 -35.12 -13.83
CA ASP A 167 14.19 -34.22 -13.20
C ASP A 167 13.85 -32.96 -14.06
N GLU A 168 13.97 -33.00 -15.39
CA GLU A 168 13.68 -31.87 -16.28
C GLU A 168 12.20 -31.53 -16.38
N GLY A 169 11.32 -32.47 -16.00
CA GLY A 169 9.89 -32.21 -15.76
C GLY A 169 9.62 -31.23 -14.62
N GLN A 170 10.65 -30.84 -13.85
CA GLN A 170 10.56 -29.98 -12.67
C GLN A 170 11.09 -28.56 -12.94
N PRO A 171 10.30 -27.66 -13.59
CA PRO A 171 10.78 -26.36 -14.05
C PRO A 171 11.30 -25.46 -12.92
N ASN A 172 10.80 -25.66 -11.69
CA ASN A 172 11.18 -24.85 -10.54
C ASN A 172 12.36 -25.43 -9.75
N LEU A 173 12.85 -26.63 -10.06
CA LEU A 173 13.95 -27.26 -9.32
C LEU A 173 15.18 -26.34 -9.28
N ASN A 174 15.78 -26.19 -8.09
CA ASN A 174 16.87 -25.25 -7.80
C ASN A 174 16.52 -23.74 -7.93
N GLN A 175 15.26 -23.38 -8.20
CA GLN A 175 14.82 -21.99 -8.14
C GLN A 175 14.49 -21.55 -6.72
N SER A 176 14.59 -20.25 -6.45
CA SER A 176 14.21 -19.64 -5.18
C SER A 176 12.70 -19.74 -4.95
N CYS A 177 12.30 -20.07 -3.73
CA CYS A 177 10.90 -20.11 -3.30
C CYS A 177 10.73 -19.40 -1.96
N THR A 178 9.48 -19.08 -1.64
CA THR A 178 9.14 -18.39 -0.39
C THR A 178 7.98 -19.08 0.31
N ASN A 179 7.93 -18.97 1.63
CA ASN A 179 6.83 -19.49 2.45
C ASN A 179 6.42 -18.42 3.48
N GLY A 180 5.13 -18.11 3.54
CA GLY A 180 4.59 -17.03 4.37
C GLY A 180 4.37 -15.72 3.60
N GLN A 181 3.95 -14.69 4.33
CA GLN A 181 3.70 -13.34 3.84
C GLN A 181 4.33 -12.33 4.79
N GLY A 182 4.47 -11.07 4.34
CA GLY A 182 4.99 -9.99 5.16
C GLY A 182 6.38 -10.27 5.73
N GLU A 183 6.62 -9.84 6.96
CA GLU A 183 7.89 -10.03 7.68
C GLU A 183 8.11 -11.48 8.14
N CYS A 184 7.07 -12.33 8.09
CA CYS A 184 7.19 -13.77 8.41
C CYS A 184 7.67 -14.60 7.23
N GLN A 185 7.78 -14.00 6.04
CA GLN A 185 8.17 -14.72 4.84
C GLN A 185 9.61 -15.26 4.99
N THR A 186 9.76 -16.57 4.83
CA THR A 186 11.07 -17.23 4.75
C THR A 186 11.40 -17.51 3.30
N THR A 187 12.70 -17.58 3.00
CA THR A 187 13.20 -17.99 1.69
C THR A 187 13.75 -19.41 1.74
N GLY A 188 13.63 -20.11 0.63
CA GLY A 188 14.19 -21.43 0.41
C GLY A 188 14.47 -21.65 -1.07
N ILE A 189 14.69 -22.91 -1.42
CA ILE A 189 14.82 -23.38 -2.80
C ILE A 189 13.87 -24.55 -3.01
N PHE A 190 13.37 -24.71 -4.24
CA PHE A 190 12.69 -25.94 -4.61
C PHE A 190 13.71 -27.08 -4.69
N VAL A 191 13.41 -28.17 -4.00
CA VAL A 191 14.21 -29.40 -3.92
C VAL A 191 13.31 -30.60 -4.15
N CYS A 192 13.87 -31.72 -4.55
CA CYS A 192 13.11 -32.97 -4.58
C CYS A 192 12.59 -33.32 -3.17
N PRO A 193 11.33 -33.81 -3.06
CA PRO A 193 10.77 -34.21 -1.78
C PRO A 193 11.59 -35.35 -1.18
N THR A 194 11.69 -35.42 0.14
CA THR A 194 12.44 -36.52 0.80
C THR A 194 11.86 -37.90 0.52
N SER A 195 10.58 -37.98 0.14
CA SER A 195 9.93 -39.22 -0.27
C SER A 195 10.32 -39.66 -1.69
N MET A 196 10.85 -38.77 -2.52
CA MET A 196 11.14 -39.01 -3.94
C MET A 196 9.93 -39.53 -4.75
N THR A 197 8.72 -39.10 -4.38
CA THR A 197 7.46 -39.63 -4.95
C THR A 197 6.54 -38.52 -5.47
N GLY A 198 7.10 -37.40 -5.91
CA GLY A 198 6.32 -36.27 -6.39
C GLY A 198 7.18 -35.12 -6.90
N PRO A 199 6.56 -34.00 -7.28
CA PRO A 199 7.25 -32.87 -7.88
C PRO A 199 8.13 -32.14 -6.85
N ALA A 200 9.02 -31.27 -7.34
CA ALA A 200 9.88 -30.44 -6.51
C ALA A 200 9.06 -29.60 -5.51
N VAL A 201 9.47 -29.60 -4.24
CA VAL A 201 8.81 -28.90 -3.13
C VAL A 201 9.69 -27.79 -2.59
N CYS A 202 9.07 -26.70 -2.13
CA CYS A 202 9.80 -25.61 -1.50
C CYS A 202 10.29 -26.02 -0.11
N ASN A 203 11.60 -25.94 0.15
CA ASN A 203 12.19 -26.24 1.46
C ASN A 203 12.28 -25.04 2.40
N ALA A 204 11.63 -23.92 2.07
CA ALA A 204 11.58 -22.76 2.95
C ALA A 204 10.99 -23.16 4.30
N ALA A 205 11.65 -22.73 5.39
CA ALA A 205 11.18 -23.00 6.74
C ALA A 205 9.74 -22.50 6.94
N PRO A 206 8.97 -23.04 7.90
CA PRO A 206 7.67 -22.47 8.25
C PRO A 206 7.77 -20.95 8.47
N PRO A 207 6.72 -20.18 8.11
CA PRO A 207 6.73 -18.74 8.32
C PRO A 207 7.08 -18.39 9.77
N GLY A 208 7.78 -17.28 9.97
CA GLY A 208 8.02 -16.73 11.29
C GLY A 208 6.71 -16.50 12.07
N ALA A 209 6.80 -16.42 13.40
CA ALA A 209 5.65 -16.00 14.19
C ALA A 209 5.37 -14.51 13.93
N GLY A 210 4.11 -14.19 13.62
CA GLY A 210 3.66 -12.80 13.50
C GLY A 210 3.86 -12.02 14.80
N ALA A 211 4.31 -10.78 14.67
CA ALA A 211 4.38 -9.80 15.74
C ALA A 211 3.14 -8.89 15.71
N THR A 212 2.92 -8.10 16.76
CA THR A 212 1.89 -7.05 16.71
C THR A 212 2.26 -6.01 15.67
N GLU A 213 1.27 -5.60 14.86
CA GLU A 213 1.41 -4.50 13.91
C GLU A 213 1.98 -3.24 14.56
N THR A 214 2.87 -2.57 13.84
CA THR A 214 3.45 -1.29 14.18
C THR A 214 3.34 -0.41 12.97
N CYS A 215 2.98 0.87 13.12
CA CYS A 215 2.78 1.81 12.00
C CYS A 215 4.10 2.05 11.23
N ASP A 216 4.57 1.10 10.44
CA ASP A 216 5.91 1.04 9.85
C ASP A 216 5.94 0.65 8.37
N GLY A 217 4.76 0.46 7.77
CA GLY A 217 4.62 0.10 6.37
C GLY A 217 4.89 -1.36 6.08
N LYS A 218 4.94 -2.21 7.12
CA LYS A 218 5.15 -3.65 7.00
C LYS A 218 3.93 -4.42 7.52
N ASP A 219 3.87 -5.67 7.13
CA ASP A 219 2.90 -6.66 7.63
C ASP A 219 3.64 -7.50 8.68
N ASN A 220 3.57 -7.06 9.94
CA ASN A 220 4.30 -7.67 11.05
C ASN A 220 3.59 -8.92 11.57
N ASP A 221 2.26 -8.97 11.52
CA ASP A 221 1.43 -10.08 11.99
C ASP A 221 1.20 -11.14 10.91
N CYS A 222 1.55 -10.80 9.66
CA CYS A 222 1.61 -11.68 8.50
C CYS A 222 0.23 -12.17 8.06
N ASN A 223 -0.78 -11.33 8.24
CA ASN A 223 -2.16 -11.59 7.86
C ASN A 223 -2.47 -11.16 6.40
N GLY A 224 -1.48 -10.58 5.71
CA GLY A 224 -1.58 -10.12 4.33
C GLY A 224 -2.06 -8.68 4.18
N THR A 225 -2.21 -7.95 5.28
CA THR A 225 -2.58 -6.53 5.29
C THR A 225 -1.57 -5.71 6.10
N ILE A 226 -0.98 -4.70 5.46
CA ILE A 226 -0.03 -3.78 6.08
C ILE A 226 -0.76 -2.84 7.02
N ASP A 227 -0.31 -2.73 8.27
CA ASP A 227 -0.78 -1.76 9.27
C ASP A 227 -2.31 -1.77 9.47
N ASP A 228 -2.91 -2.96 9.47
CA ASP A 228 -4.36 -3.18 9.32
C ASP A 228 -5.24 -2.57 10.44
N ASN A 229 -4.65 -2.27 11.59
CA ASN A 229 -5.29 -1.61 12.73
C ASN A 229 -5.04 -0.09 12.79
N ALA A 230 -4.46 0.52 11.75
CA ALA A 230 -4.20 1.95 11.68
C ALA A 230 -5.49 2.79 11.86
N ALA A 231 -6.63 2.29 11.36
CA ALA A 231 -7.91 2.99 11.47
C ALA A 231 -8.54 2.97 12.87
N LEU A 232 -8.04 2.14 13.77
CA LEU A 232 -8.40 2.20 15.19
C LEU A 232 -7.44 3.11 15.97
N GLY A 233 -6.34 3.55 15.35
CA GLY A 233 -5.29 4.35 15.95
C GLY A 233 -4.65 3.70 17.19
N MET A 234 -4.75 2.37 17.31
CA MET A 234 -4.20 1.59 18.43
C MET A 234 -2.86 0.93 18.07
N LEU A 235 -2.29 1.28 16.91
CA LEU A 235 -0.99 0.74 16.49
C LEU A 235 0.13 1.28 17.39
N PRO A 236 1.02 0.42 17.92
CA PRO A 236 2.37 0.80 18.29
C PRO A 236 3.01 1.70 17.21
N GLY A 237 3.63 2.80 17.63
CA GLY A 237 4.12 3.82 16.71
C GLY A 237 3.05 4.82 16.25
N GLN A 238 1.80 4.71 16.67
CA GLN A 238 0.80 5.78 16.50
C GLN A 238 0.67 6.57 17.81
N GLU A 239 1.52 7.57 18.02
CA GLU A 239 1.52 8.35 19.26
C GLU A 239 0.53 9.52 19.22
N TRP A 240 -0.32 9.59 20.24
CA TRP A 240 -1.31 10.64 20.43
C TRP A 240 -1.10 11.35 21.76
N VAL A 241 -1.48 12.62 21.81
CA VAL A 241 -1.50 13.44 23.03
C VAL A 241 -2.89 14.01 23.25
N PRO A 242 -3.46 13.91 24.47
CA PRO A 242 -4.72 14.56 24.80
C PRO A 242 -4.60 16.07 24.63
N LEU A 243 -5.63 16.71 24.07
CA LEU A 243 -5.65 18.16 24.01
C LEU A 243 -5.71 18.75 25.44
N PRO A 244 -5.01 19.86 25.71
CA PRO A 244 -5.06 20.58 26.99
C PRO A 244 -6.37 21.39 27.14
N ILE A 245 -7.49 20.84 26.69
CA ILE A 245 -8.81 21.43 26.74
C ILE A 245 -9.61 20.61 27.75
N ALA A 246 -9.84 21.17 28.93
CA ALA A 246 -10.54 20.45 29.99
C ALA A 246 -11.94 19.99 29.56
N GLY A 247 -12.20 18.69 29.69
CA GLY A 247 -13.45 18.06 29.26
C GLY A 247 -13.48 17.62 27.79
N SER A 248 -12.42 17.90 27.02
CA SER A 248 -12.20 17.31 25.70
C SER A 248 -11.77 15.85 25.84
N THR A 249 -12.33 14.97 25.00
CA THR A 249 -11.79 13.61 24.77
C THR A 249 -10.84 13.57 23.59
N VAL A 250 -10.75 14.68 22.83
CA VAL A 250 -9.95 14.76 21.62
C VAL A 250 -8.47 14.57 21.92
N GLU A 251 -7.83 13.73 21.10
CA GLU A 251 -6.39 13.56 21.05
C GLU A 251 -5.84 14.05 19.70
N MET A 252 -4.64 14.61 19.73
CA MET A 252 -3.88 15.06 18.56
C MET A 252 -2.69 14.13 18.33
N MET A 253 -2.32 13.90 17.07
CA MET A 253 -1.03 13.23 16.78
C MET A 253 0.11 13.98 17.46
N LYS A 254 0.94 13.24 18.21
CA LYS A 254 2.06 13.79 18.97
C LYS A 254 3.10 14.46 18.07
N TYR A 255 3.43 13.81 16.96
CA TYR A 255 4.36 14.27 15.93
C TYR A 255 3.56 14.70 14.68
N GLU A 256 4.18 15.40 13.74
CA GLU A 256 3.55 15.60 12.43
C GLU A 256 3.29 14.26 11.75
N ALA A 257 2.22 14.19 10.96
CA ALA A 257 1.90 12.99 10.21
C ALA A 257 3.06 12.60 9.31
N SER A 258 3.54 11.36 9.40
CA SER A 258 4.52 10.76 8.50
C SER A 258 3.86 9.70 7.62
N ARG A 259 4.53 9.30 6.55
CA ARG A 259 4.15 8.06 5.85
C ARG A 259 4.60 6.84 6.67
N PRO A 260 3.98 5.66 6.48
CA PRO A 260 4.39 4.45 7.20
C PRO A 260 5.83 4.03 6.93
N ASP A 261 6.25 4.12 5.66
CA ASP A 261 7.62 3.83 5.20
C ASP A 261 8.59 5.01 5.34
N ALA A 262 8.21 6.08 6.06
CA ALA A 262 9.09 7.21 6.29
C ALA A 262 10.30 6.80 7.16
N THR A 263 11.46 7.37 6.83
CA THR A 263 12.71 7.22 7.58
C THR A 263 13.21 8.59 8.05
N THR A 264 14.31 8.65 8.79
CA THR A 264 14.92 9.92 9.22
C THR A 264 15.33 10.83 8.07
N THR A 265 15.56 10.29 6.88
CA THR A 265 16.10 11.01 5.72
C THR A 265 15.20 10.96 4.49
N ALA A 266 14.11 10.18 4.50
CA ALA A 266 13.19 10.07 3.38
C ALA A 266 11.73 10.12 3.83
N ILE A 267 10.92 10.94 3.14
CA ILE A 267 9.47 11.14 3.39
C ILE A 267 8.68 9.84 3.21
N GLY A 268 9.19 8.89 2.43
CA GLY A 268 8.48 7.66 2.09
C GLY A 268 7.57 7.82 0.87
N SER A 269 6.92 6.73 0.50
CA SER A 269 6.09 6.60 -0.70
C SER A 269 4.73 5.98 -0.43
N LEU A 270 4.57 5.22 0.67
CA LEU A 270 3.30 4.62 1.05
C LEU A 270 2.32 5.71 1.46
N ALA A 271 1.11 5.65 0.89
CA ALA A 271 0.04 6.64 1.11
C ALA A 271 -1.21 6.02 1.75
N THR A 272 -1.07 4.83 2.33
CA THR A 272 -2.18 4.00 2.83
C THR A 272 -2.88 4.67 4.02
N HIS A 273 -2.09 5.23 4.94
CA HIS A 273 -2.55 5.96 6.12
C HIS A 273 -1.38 6.81 6.67
N ALA A 274 -1.60 7.63 7.70
CA ALA A 274 -0.56 8.46 8.30
C ALA A 274 -0.12 7.94 9.67
N CYS A 275 1.18 7.94 9.91
CA CYS A 275 1.75 7.59 11.21
C CYS A 275 2.08 8.84 12.05
N SER A 276 2.12 8.69 13.37
CA SER A 276 2.63 9.73 14.29
C SER A 276 3.78 9.16 15.10
N ARG A 277 4.99 9.28 14.53
CA ARG A 277 6.22 8.63 15.02
C ARG A 277 7.34 9.66 15.20
N PRO A 278 8.27 9.47 16.15
CA PRO A 278 9.51 10.23 16.18
C PRO A 278 10.48 9.72 15.11
N ASN A 279 11.47 10.54 14.77
CA ASN A 279 12.61 10.23 13.89
C ASN A 279 12.19 9.83 12.47
N THR A 280 11.12 10.42 11.93
CA THR A 280 10.67 10.19 10.56
C THR A 280 10.47 11.51 9.84
N GLN A 281 10.79 11.57 8.55
CA GLN A 281 10.46 12.75 7.75
C GLN A 281 8.93 12.95 7.70
N PRO A 282 8.43 14.16 8.00
CA PRO A 282 7.01 14.44 7.98
C PRO A 282 6.47 14.37 6.55
N TRP A 283 5.20 14.00 6.44
CA TRP A 283 4.50 13.90 5.18
C TRP A 283 4.15 15.30 4.70
N THR A 284 5.06 15.86 3.92
CA THR A 284 4.87 17.15 3.27
C THR A 284 4.54 16.99 1.79
N SER A 285 4.47 18.12 1.06
CA SER A 285 4.13 18.10 -0.37
C SER A 285 2.76 17.43 -0.56
N ILE A 286 1.76 17.93 0.17
CA ILE A 286 0.41 17.37 0.20
C ILE A 286 -0.64 18.49 0.06
N THR A 287 -1.67 18.24 -0.73
CA THR A 287 -2.83 19.15 -0.86
C THR A 287 -3.81 18.99 0.31
N TYR A 288 -4.66 19.98 0.53
CA TYR A 288 -5.68 19.92 1.58
C TYR A 288 -6.61 18.69 1.45
N PRO A 289 -7.21 18.36 0.28
CA PRO A 289 -8.06 17.18 0.14
C PRO A 289 -7.35 15.87 0.43
N GLN A 290 -6.07 15.77 0.08
CA GLN A 290 -5.25 14.59 0.39
C GLN A 290 -5.04 14.45 1.89
N ALA A 291 -4.67 15.54 2.59
CA ALA A 291 -4.49 15.52 4.04
C ALA A 291 -5.79 15.14 4.78
N VAL A 292 -6.94 15.67 4.32
CA VAL A 292 -8.26 15.28 4.83
C VAL A 292 -8.54 13.78 4.59
N ALA A 293 -8.31 13.29 3.38
CA ALA A 293 -8.56 11.88 3.04
C ALA A 293 -7.70 10.93 3.88
N VAL A 294 -6.44 11.28 4.12
CA VAL A 294 -5.52 10.48 4.95
C VAL A 294 -5.99 10.41 6.40
N CYS A 295 -6.37 11.53 7.01
CA CYS A 295 -6.90 11.50 8.37
C CYS A 295 -8.22 10.71 8.47
N ASN A 296 -9.14 10.94 7.52
CA ASN A 296 -10.43 10.23 7.48
C ASN A 296 -10.27 8.72 7.29
N GLY A 297 -9.27 8.30 6.50
CA GLY A 297 -8.94 6.89 6.28
C GLY A 297 -8.58 6.14 7.56
N MET A 298 -8.19 6.86 8.60
CA MET A 298 -7.88 6.29 9.92
C MET A 298 -8.95 6.56 10.98
N GLY A 299 -10.16 6.95 10.59
CA GLY A 299 -11.21 7.34 11.54
C GLY A 299 -10.92 8.63 12.30
N ALA A 300 -9.93 9.41 11.88
CA ALA A 300 -9.57 10.71 12.43
C ALA A 300 -10.02 11.85 11.49
N ARG A 301 -9.70 13.08 11.83
CA ARG A 301 -9.89 14.27 10.98
C ARG A 301 -8.67 15.16 11.06
N LEU A 302 -8.52 16.12 10.13
CA LEU A 302 -7.57 17.21 10.37
C LEU A 302 -7.92 17.90 11.69
N CYS A 303 -6.88 18.21 12.47
CA CYS A 303 -7.06 19.04 13.65
C CYS A 303 -7.65 20.39 13.24
N THR A 304 -8.63 20.87 14.01
CA THR A 304 -9.10 22.24 13.85
C THR A 304 -8.00 23.18 14.29
N GLU A 305 -8.11 24.39 13.78
CA GLU A 305 -7.21 25.47 14.13
C GLU A 305 -7.17 25.76 15.64
N THR A 306 -8.33 25.66 16.31
CA THR A 306 -8.44 25.88 17.74
C THR A 306 -7.73 24.79 18.54
N GLU A 307 -7.86 23.53 18.12
CA GLU A 307 -7.18 22.39 18.76
C GLU A 307 -5.66 22.50 18.59
N TRP A 308 -5.22 22.82 17.37
CA TRP A 308 -3.82 23.10 17.04
C TRP A 308 -3.23 24.18 17.94
N GLN A 309 -3.93 25.32 18.05
CA GLN A 309 -3.48 26.47 18.81
C GLN A 309 -3.42 26.20 20.32
N SER A 310 -4.44 25.53 20.85
CA SER A 310 -4.50 25.15 22.26
C SER A 310 -3.41 24.15 22.62
N THR A 311 -2.99 23.30 21.68
CA THR A 311 -1.86 22.38 21.88
C THR A 311 -0.52 23.10 21.74
N CYS A 312 -0.39 24.08 20.85
CA CYS A 312 0.87 24.81 20.71
C CYS A 312 1.14 25.76 21.89
N LEU A 313 0.11 26.36 22.47
CA LEU A 313 0.24 27.27 23.61
C LEU A 313 -0.02 26.54 24.93
N PRO A 314 0.95 26.46 25.87
CA PRO A 314 0.68 25.88 27.17
C PRO A 314 -0.36 26.71 27.95
N ASP A 315 -1.04 26.02 28.87
CA ASP A 315 -1.87 26.62 29.90
C ASP A 315 -1.08 27.73 30.61
N VAL A 316 -1.68 28.92 30.71
CA VAL A 316 -0.97 30.03 31.33
C VAL A 316 -1.43 30.36 32.70
N VAL A 317 -0.40 30.66 33.48
CA VAL A 317 -0.46 31.24 34.78
C VAL A 317 -0.76 32.73 34.62
N TYR A 318 -1.99 33.11 34.91
CA TYR A 318 -2.52 34.46 34.95
C TYR A 318 -2.26 35.10 36.33
N PRO A 319 -1.67 36.29 36.43
CA PRO A 319 -0.98 37.03 35.38
C PRO A 319 0.49 36.58 35.31
N VAL A 320 1.17 37.03 34.27
CA VAL A 320 2.61 36.88 34.11
C VAL A 320 3.33 37.33 35.41
N PRO A 321 4.21 36.49 36.00
CA PRO A 321 4.95 36.84 37.21
C PRO A 321 5.66 38.19 37.08
N ALA A 322 5.70 38.99 38.15
CA ALA A 322 6.30 40.34 38.08
C ALA A 322 7.80 40.32 37.67
N ALA A 323 8.48 39.19 37.91
CA ALA A 323 9.89 38.98 37.55
C ALA A 323 10.14 38.87 36.04
N THR A 324 9.11 38.65 35.22
CA THR A 324 9.23 38.50 33.75
C THR A 324 8.70 39.72 32.98
N LEU A 325 8.35 40.81 33.67
CA LEU A 325 7.94 42.06 33.06
C LEU A 325 9.17 42.87 32.59
N THR A 326 9.44 42.88 31.28
CA THR A 326 10.43 43.79 30.64
C THR A 326 9.74 45.04 30.09
N THR A 327 10.49 46.00 29.53
CA THR A 327 10.01 47.34 29.11
C THR A 327 8.90 47.38 28.05
N ASN A 328 8.41 46.25 27.54
CA ASN A 328 7.32 46.16 26.56
C ASN A 328 6.21 45.15 26.96
N VAL A 329 6.20 44.66 28.20
CA VAL A 329 5.22 43.65 28.66
C VAL A 329 4.10 44.34 29.45
N THR A 330 2.86 44.24 28.96
CA THR A 330 1.67 44.70 29.70
C THR A 330 1.17 43.62 30.66
N ASP A 331 0.51 44.01 31.75
CA ASP A 331 -0.17 43.08 32.68
C ASP A 331 -1.46 42.47 32.08
N PHE A 332 -1.59 42.47 30.75
CA PHE A 332 -2.71 41.88 30.03
C PHE A 332 -2.36 40.50 29.50
N VAL A 333 -3.26 39.56 29.75
CA VAL A 333 -3.24 38.23 29.17
C VAL A 333 -4.54 38.08 28.39
N PHE A 334 -4.45 38.08 27.06
CA PHE A 334 -5.64 38.04 26.21
C PHE A 334 -6.10 36.61 25.92
N ILE A 335 -7.41 36.45 25.73
CA ILE A 335 -8.16 35.24 25.43
C ILE A 335 -9.15 35.59 24.32
N GLU A 336 -9.26 34.76 23.29
CA GLU A 336 -10.30 34.90 22.26
C GLU A 336 -11.64 34.38 22.79
N ALA A 337 -12.72 35.16 22.65
CA ALA A 337 -14.02 34.74 23.17
C ALA A 337 -14.56 33.51 22.45
N GLU A 338 -14.20 33.31 21.20
CA GLU A 338 -14.56 32.12 20.41
C GLU A 338 -13.79 30.85 20.79
N ASN A 339 -12.88 30.93 21.78
CA ASN A 339 -12.17 29.77 22.32
C ASN A 339 -12.53 29.46 23.79
N PRO A 340 -13.81 29.21 24.13
CA PRO A 340 -14.20 28.78 25.47
C PRO A 340 -13.94 27.28 25.65
N GLN A 341 -13.56 26.87 26.87
CA GLN A 341 -13.56 25.45 27.25
C GLN A 341 -14.97 24.86 27.22
N THR A 342 -15.99 25.64 27.59
CA THR A 342 -17.40 25.21 27.47
C THR A 342 -18.29 26.33 26.95
N ASN A 343 -19.14 26.00 25.97
CA ASN A 343 -20.22 26.87 25.47
C ASN A 343 -21.58 26.24 25.82
N ALA A 344 -22.05 26.49 27.03
CA ALA A 344 -23.24 25.85 27.55
C ALA A 344 -24.51 26.46 26.93
N THR A 345 -25.32 25.59 26.31
CA THR A 345 -26.66 25.94 25.83
C THR A 345 -27.65 25.87 26.99
N ILE A 346 -28.24 27.00 27.36
CA ILE A 346 -29.17 27.07 28.50
C ILE A 346 -30.43 27.83 28.08
N GLY A 347 -31.60 27.24 28.37
CA GLY A 347 -32.90 27.81 28.00
C GLY A 347 -33.08 27.98 26.48
N GLY A 348 -32.44 27.13 25.66
CA GLY A 348 -32.48 27.19 24.20
C GLY A 348 -31.60 28.27 23.57
N ARG A 349 -30.71 28.90 24.35
CA ARG A 349 -29.78 29.94 23.88
C ARG A 349 -28.35 29.41 23.90
N THR A 350 -27.59 29.74 22.86
CA THR A 350 -26.21 29.32 22.66
C THR A 350 -25.44 30.50 22.08
N TRP A 351 -24.21 30.70 22.54
CA TRP A 351 -23.31 31.66 21.90
C TRP A 351 -22.87 31.08 20.55
N ALA A 352 -23.12 31.82 19.47
CA ALA A 352 -22.73 31.44 18.12
C ALA A 352 -21.62 32.35 17.61
N ARG A 353 -20.76 31.81 16.75
CA ARG A 353 -19.75 32.58 16.05
C ARG A 353 -20.41 33.56 15.08
N THR A 354 -19.90 34.78 15.00
CA THR A 354 -20.37 35.86 14.13
C THR A 354 -19.20 36.71 13.64
N SER A 355 -19.36 37.40 12.51
CA SER A 355 -18.29 38.21 11.89
C SER A 355 -18.77 39.64 11.59
N PRO A 356 -19.15 40.42 12.61
CA PRO A 356 -19.57 41.82 12.43
C PRO A 356 -18.37 42.69 12.05
N ALA A 357 -18.55 43.84 11.40
CA ALA A 357 -17.41 44.70 11.04
C ALA A 357 -16.51 45.06 12.24
N SER A 358 -15.18 45.11 12.00
CA SER A 358 -14.14 45.59 12.94
C SER A 358 -13.95 44.76 14.22
N PHE A 359 -14.32 43.48 14.20
CA PHE A 359 -13.94 42.49 15.21
C PHE A 359 -12.46 42.07 15.05
N ASN A 360 -11.84 41.48 16.08
CA ASN A 360 -10.47 40.97 16.03
C ASN A 360 -10.48 39.44 15.80
N GLY A 361 -9.37 38.84 15.38
CA GLY A 361 -9.32 37.37 15.29
C GLY A 361 -10.19 36.78 14.17
N ILE A 362 -10.89 35.66 14.43
CA ILE A 362 -11.63 34.87 13.42
C ILE A 362 -13.11 35.16 13.44
N THR A 363 -13.70 35.17 14.64
CA THR A 363 -15.13 35.42 14.82
C THR A 363 -15.38 36.01 16.20
N ALA A 364 -16.23 37.02 16.30
CA ALA A 364 -16.85 37.34 17.57
C ALA A 364 -17.88 36.27 17.98
N MET A 365 -18.31 36.27 19.24
CA MET A 365 -19.39 35.45 19.76
C MET A 365 -20.64 36.30 20.01
N GLN A 366 -21.80 35.79 19.64
CA GLN A 366 -23.09 36.45 19.82
C GLN A 366 -24.20 35.43 20.09
N VAL A 367 -25.12 35.77 20.98
CA VAL A 367 -26.44 35.13 21.03
C VAL A 367 -27.40 36.01 20.24
N ALA A 368 -28.09 35.44 19.24
CA ALA A 368 -29.03 36.19 18.42
C ALA A 368 -30.08 36.90 19.29
N ASP A 369 -30.41 38.15 18.94
CA ASP A 369 -31.39 38.95 19.66
C ASP A 369 -32.79 38.36 19.47
N ALA A 370 -33.35 37.82 20.57
CA ALA A 370 -34.70 37.31 20.68
C ALA A 370 -35.44 37.96 21.86
N GLY A 371 -34.96 39.12 22.35
CA GLY A 371 -35.57 39.88 23.45
C GLY A 371 -35.40 39.25 24.83
N PHE A 372 -34.40 38.39 25.04
CA PHE A 372 -34.09 37.83 26.35
C PHE A 372 -33.33 38.82 27.22
N SER A 373 -33.79 38.96 28.46
CA SER A 373 -33.07 39.66 29.51
C SER A 373 -33.18 38.91 30.83
N GLN A 374 -32.05 38.66 31.49
CA GLN A 374 -31.98 38.12 32.84
C GLN A 374 -31.78 39.25 33.86
N THR A 375 -32.52 39.16 34.97
CA THR A 375 -32.51 40.21 36.00
C THR A 375 -31.43 40.03 37.07
N THR A 376 -31.01 38.81 37.43
CA THR A 376 -30.12 38.59 38.59
C THR A 376 -28.93 37.67 38.31
N ALA A 377 -27.76 38.02 38.86
CA ALA A 377 -26.52 37.25 38.75
C ALA A 377 -26.59 35.87 39.44
N ALA A 378 -27.44 35.70 40.45
CA ALA A 378 -27.63 34.43 41.15
C ALA A 378 -28.23 33.35 40.23
N ASN A 379 -29.07 33.75 39.28
CA ASN A 379 -29.73 32.84 38.34
C ASN A 379 -28.88 32.54 37.10
N ALA A 380 -27.81 33.31 36.86
CA ALA A 380 -26.96 33.23 35.69
C ALA A 380 -26.49 31.81 35.38
N LEU A 381 -26.04 31.07 36.39
CA LEU A 381 -25.54 29.70 36.22
C LEU A 381 -26.59 28.73 35.65
N THR A 382 -27.86 28.92 36.02
CA THR A 382 -28.97 28.02 35.67
C THR A 382 -29.81 28.48 34.48
N GLN A 383 -29.73 29.76 34.09
CA GLN A 383 -30.65 30.37 33.10
C GLN A 383 -29.95 31.02 31.90
N SER A 384 -28.64 31.27 31.97
CA SER A 384 -27.93 32.00 30.92
C SER A 384 -27.06 31.08 30.07
N ALA A 385 -27.12 31.24 28.74
CA ALA A 385 -26.08 30.72 27.86
C ALA A 385 -24.70 31.20 28.34
N ARG A 386 -23.72 30.31 28.37
CA ARG A 386 -22.47 30.58 29.09
C ARG A 386 -21.24 30.16 28.30
N LEU A 387 -20.28 31.07 28.20
CA LEU A 387 -18.90 30.79 27.80
C LEU A 387 -18.08 30.64 29.08
N SER A 388 -17.40 29.51 29.26
CA SER A 388 -16.52 29.29 30.42
C SER A 388 -15.09 29.04 29.95
N TYR A 389 -14.16 29.72 30.61
CA TYR A 389 -12.73 29.66 30.34
C TYR A 389 -11.97 29.16 31.56
N GLN A 390 -11.09 28.18 31.39
CA GLN A 390 -10.18 27.76 32.45
C GLN A 390 -8.95 28.66 32.46
N VAL A 391 -8.63 29.18 33.63
CA VAL A 391 -7.48 30.06 33.86
C VAL A 391 -6.72 29.58 35.08
N THR A 392 -5.40 29.49 35.00
CA THR A 392 -4.56 29.18 36.16
C THR A 392 -4.12 30.47 36.80
N LEU A 393 -4.50 30.75 38.05
CA LEU A 393 -4.19 32.02 38.71
C LEU A 393 -2.91 31.91 39.56
N ALA A 394 -1.99 32.86 39.42
CA ALA A 394 -0.66 32.86 40.06
C ALA A 394 -0.68 33.06 41.58
N GLY A 395 -1.77 33.61 42.13
CA GLY A 395 -1.83 33.99 43.54
C GLY A 395 -3.20 34.48 43.97
N ALA A 396 -3.43 34.46 45.28
CA ALA A 396 -4.60 35.05 45.91
C ALA A 396 -4.55 36.59 45.78
N THR A 397 -5.03 37.11 44.65
CA THR A 397 -5.09 38.55 44.37
C THR A 397 -6.40 38.94 43.68
N THR A 398 -6.58 40.24 43.48
CA THR A 398 -7.67 40.79 42.71
C THR A 398 -7.31 40.78 41.23
N TYR A 399 -8.19 40.18 40.45
CA TYR A 399 -8.14 40.17 39.00
C TYR A 399 -9.27 41.03 38.44
N ARG A 400 -9.10 41.43 37.19
CA ARG A 400 -10.06 42.19 36.41
C ARG A 400 -10.05 41.65 35.00
N VAL A 401 -11.18 41.78 34.34
CA VAL A 401 -11.33 41.36 32.95
C VAL A 401 -11.82 42.53 32.15
N TRP A 402 -11.16 42.80 31.05
CA TRP A 402 -11.65 43.68 30.01
C TRP A 402 -12.28 42.82 28.94
N ILE A 403 -13.50 43.16 28.53
CA ILE A 403 -14.19 42.43 27.47
C ILE A 403 -14.41 43.42 26.34
N ARG A 404 -13.92 43.07 25.15
CA ARG A 404 -14.22 43.80 23.92
C ARG A 404 -15.64 43.43 23.53
N MET A 405 -16.56 44.37 23.72
CA MET A 405 -17.99 44.17 23.54
C MET A 405 -18.55 45.16 22.51
N ARG A 406 -19.60 44.73 21.81
CA ARG A 406 -20.41 45.59 20.96
C ARG A 406 -21.88 45.24 21.17
N SER A 407 -22.71 46.25 21.42
CA SER A 407 -24.15 46.11 21.55
C SER A 407 -24.88 46.70 20.34
N PRO A 408 -25.89 46.04 19.76
CA PRO A 408 -26.70 46.65 18.70
C PRO A 408 -27.65 47.72 19.24
N ALA A 409 -28.06 47.60 20.51
CA ALA A 409 -28.98 48.51 21.19
C ALA A 409 -28.80 48.46 22.71
N ALA A 410 -29.35 49.45 23.42
CA ALA A 410 -29.34 49.55 24.88
C ALA A 410 -30.02 48.39 25.63
N ALA A 411 -30.80 47.56 24.94
CA ALA A 411 -31.40 46.33 25.47
C ALA A 411 -30.47 45.10 25.38
N SER A 412 -29.31 45.24 24.73
CA SER A 412 -28.37 44.17 24.36
C SER A 412 -26.93 44.51 24.76
N ARG A 413 -26.75 45.13 25.92
CA ARG A 413 -25.49 45.82 26.27
C ARG A 413 -24.72 45.20 27.40
N SER A 414 -25.22 44.12 27.98
CA SER A 414 -24.68 43.62 29.22
C SER A 414 -24.55 42.11 29.29
N VAL A 415 -23.55 41.71 30.06
CA VAL A 415 -23.28 40.33 30.46
C VAL A 415 -22.93 40.30 31.93
N TRP A 416 -23.17 39.15 32.56
CA TRP A 416 -22.57 38.87 33.86
C TRP A 416 -21.27 38.12 33.67
N VAL A 417 -20.33 38.32 34.58
CA VAL A 417 -19.09 37.54 34.63
C VAL A 417 -18.87 36.93 36.00
N GLY A 418 -18.24 35.77 36.04
CA GLY A 418 -17.92 35.09 37.29
C GLY A 418 -16.53 34.49 37.26
N LEU A 419 -15.94 34.31 38.44
CA LEU A 419 -14.69 33.60 38.64
C LEU A 419 -14.88 32.65 39.80
N THR A 420 -14.68 31.35 39.56
CA THR A 420 -14.91 30.30 40.57
C THR A 420 -13.67 29.42 40.66
N ALA A 421 -13.25 29.06 41.86
CA ALA A 421 -12.13 28.13 42.05
C ALA A 421 -12.50 26.73 41.54
N GLY A 422 -11.54 26.06 40.87
CA GLY A 422 -11.75 24.76 40.23
C GLY A 422 -12.19 24.84 38.77
N ALA A 423 -12.47 23.67 38.19
CA ALA A 423 -12.77 23.51 36.75
C ALA A 423 -14.26 23.66 36.38
N SER A 424 -15.12 23.96 37.35
CA SER A 424 -16.56 24.13 37.12
C SER A 424 -16.97 25.60 37.22
N ALA A 425 -17.87 26.01 36.33
CA ALA A 425 -18.49 27.33 36.39
C ALA A 425 -19.36 27.47 37.64
N GLY A 426 -19.25 28.59 38.35
CA GLY A 426 -20.07 28.92 39.52
C GLY A 426 -21.07 30.05 39.25
N ALA A 427 -21.58 30.70 40.30
CA ALA A 427 -22.45 31.86 40.10
C ALA A 427 -21.68 33.03 39.47
N ALA A 428 -22.39 33.97 38.83
CA ALA A 428 -21.77 35.15 38.23
C ALA A 428 -21.35 36.24 39.26
N ASN A 429 -21.17 35.87 40.53
CA ASN A 429 -20.68 36.68 41.66
C ASN A 429 -21.11 38.17 41.70
N GLY A 430 -22.27 38.53 41.13
CA GLY A 430 -22.76 39.91 41.04
C GLY A 430 -21.98 40.85 40.11
N THR A 431 -21.11 40.35 39.22
CA THR A 431 -20.19 41.20 38.45
C THR A 431 -20.77 41.53 37.07
N LEU A 432 -21.41 42.71 36.96
CA LEU A 432 -22.01 43.20 35.72
C LEU A 432 -20.97 43.89 34.83
N VAL A 433 -20.99 43.58 33.53
CA VAL A 433 -20.22 44.30 32.50
C VAL A 433 -21.21 44.89 31.51
N THR A 434 -21.09 46.18 31.19
CA THR A 434 -22.08 46.90 30.38
C THR A 434 -21.42 47.91 29.46
N THR A 435 -21.72 47.86 28.16
CA THR A 435 -21.26 48.86 27.18
C THR A 435 -21.88 50.22 27.46
N THR A 436 -21.18 51.29 27.07
CA THR A 436 -21.62 52.68 27.25
C THR A 436 -22.14 53.32 25.96
N ALA A 437 -21.88 52.70 24.81
CA ALA A 437 -22.41 53.11 23.53
C ALA A 437 -22.82 51.90 22.69
N ASP A 438 -23.81 52.12 21.81
CA ASP A 438 -24.29 51.12 20.86
C ASP A 438 -23.54 51.21 19.52
N ASN A 439 -23.54 50.10 18.78
CA ASN A 439 -22.97 49.94 17.46
C ASN A 439 -21.47 50.25 17.33
N GLN A 440 -20.74 50.21 18.43
CA GLN A 440 -19.28 50.40 18.46
C GLN A 440 -18.62 49.33 19.31
N TRP A 441 -17.43 48.89 18.90
CA TRP A 441 -16.58 48.02 19.72
C TRP A 441 -15.95 48.82 20.84
N GLN A 442 -16.08 48.33 22.07
CA GLN A 442 -15.58 49.00 23.26
C GLN A 442 -14.88 47.99 24.16
N TRP A 443 -13.73 48.37 24.73
CA TRP A 443 -13.15 47.66 25.85
C TRP A 443 -13.91 48.03 27.13
N VAL A 444 -14.64 47.08 27.70
CA VAL A 444 -15.44 47.27 28.91
C VAL A 444 -14.79 46.54 30.07
N LEU A 445 -14.43 47.30 31.12
CA LEU A 445 -13.82 46.77 32.34
C LEU A 445 -14.87 46.12 33.25
N SER A 446 -14.56 44.93 33.76
CA SER A 446 -15.30 44.30 34.84
C SER A 446 -14.99 44.95 36.20
N PRO A 447 -15.94 44.91 37.15
CA PRO A 447 -15.60 45.02 38.57
C PRO A 447 -14.54 43.98 38.98
N ALA A 448 -13.95 44.21 40.17
CA ALA A 448 -12.92 43.35 40.72
C ALA A 448 -13.42 41.90 40.93
N LEU A 449 -12.68 40.94 40.40
CA LEU A 449 -12.86 39.50 40.60
C LEU A 449 -11.83 39.02 41.62
N THR A 450 -12.28 38.44 42.72
CA THR A 450 -11.38 37.88 43.75
C THR A 450 -11.12 36.40 43.47
N SER A 451 -9.85 36.02 43.41
CA SER A 451 -9.42 34.62 43.23
C SER A 451 -9.49 33.81 44.53
N GLY A 452 -9.15 34.43 45.67
CA GLY A 452 -9.11 33.77 46.98
C GLY A 452 -7.88 32.86 47.18
N THR A 453 -7.44 32.13 46.15
CA THR A 453 -6.26 31.25 46.17
C THR A 453 -5.53 31.25 44.82
N ALA A 454 -4.27 30.78 44.79
CA ALA A 454 -3.62 30.40 43.54
C ALA A 454 -4.22 29.09 42.97
N GLY A 455 -3.99 28.81 41.69
CA GLY A 455 -4.37 27.55 41.03
C GLY A 455 -5.47 27.71 40.00
N THR A 456 -6.04 26.59 39.56
CA THR A 456 -7.05 26.54 38.51
C THR A 456 -8.37 27.19 38.93
N HIS A 457 -8.88 28.07 38.08
CA HIS A 457 -10.18 28.72 38.21
C HIS A 457 -10.94 28.64 36.90
N THR A 458 -12.26 28.75 36.98
CA THR A 458 -13.14 28.92 35.84
C THR A 458 -13.65 30.36 35.80
N PHE A 459 -13.19 31.12 34.82
CA PHE A 459 -13.79 32.38 34.42
C PHE A 459 -15.02 32.08 33.55
N SER A 460 -16.09 32.84 33.68
CA SER A 460 -17.29 32.61 32.87
C SER A 460 -17.98 33.91 32.51
N ILE A 461 -18.48 33.97 31.28
CA ILE A 461 -19.33 35.03 30.76
C ILE A 461 -20.72 34.45 30.58
N TYR A 462 -21.70 35.05 31.24
CA TYR A 462 -23.09 34.65 31.22
C TYR A 462 -23.89 35.68 30.44
N LEU A 463 -24.69 35.20 29.50
CA LEU A 463 -25.67 36.02 28.80
C LEU A 463 -26.59 36.70 29.82
N ARG A 464 -26.61 38.03 29.83
CA ARG A 464 -27.66 38.79 30.54
C ARG A 464 -28.70 39.25 29.55
N GLU A 465 -28.27 39.88 28.48
CA GLU A 465 -29.13 40.36 27.39
C GLU A 465 -28.66 39.74 26.08
N ASP A 466 -29.57 39.21 25.27
CA ASP A 466 -29.24 38.73 23.92
C ASP A 466 -29.03 39.88 22.94
N GLY A 467 -28.41 39.56 21.79
CA GLY A 467 -27.94 40.53 20.81
C GLY A 467 -26.53 41.06 21.06
N VAL A 468 -26.02 41.00 22.31
CA VAL A 468 -24.66 41.45 22.63
C VAL A 468 -23.59 40.60 21.92
N MET A 469 -22.56 41.26 21.40
CA MET A 469 -21.40 40.63 20.76
C MET A 469 -20.17 40.77 21.65
N ILE A 470 -19.36 39.71 21.73
CA ILE A 470 -18.10 39.66 22.48
C ILE A 470 -17.00 39.14 21.58
N ASP A 471 -15.81 39.70 21.69
CA ASP A 471 -14.68 39.40 20.82
C ASP A 471 -13.44 39.00 21.64
N THR A 472 -12.55 39.94 21.95
CA THR A 472 -11.38 39.64 22.78
C THR A 472 -11.63 39.88 24.27
N ILE A 473 -11.07 39.02 25.13
CA ILE A 473 -11.09 39.13 26.58
C ILE A 473 -9.66 39.39 27.06
N ALA A 474 -9.41 40.40 27.89
CA ALA A 474 -8.10 40.66 28.49
C ALA A 474 -8.15 40.50 30.00
N PHE A 475 -7.47 39.49 30.53
CA PHE A 475 -7.30 39.28 31.96
C PHE A 475 -6.14 40.13 32.50
N SER A 476 -6.32 40.76 33.66
CA SER A 476 -5.30 41.65 34.24
C SER A 476 -5.45 41.83 35.75
N ARG A 477 -4.44 42.36 36.43
CA ARG A 477 -4.56 42.94 37.78
C ARG A 477 -4.83 44.44 37.73
N GLN A 478 -4.49 45.11 36.63
CA GLN A 478 -4.71 46.55 36.49
C GLN A 478 -6.13 46.93 36.05
N ALA A 479 -6.50 48.17 36.38
CA ALA A 479 -7.81 48.75 36.11
C ALA A 479 -7.74 50.05 35.28
N THR A 480 -6.54 50.59 35.06
CA THR A 480 -6.36 51.99 34.66
C THR A 480 -6.03 52.16 33.19
N ASN A 481 -5.21 51.28 32.62
CA ASN A 481 -4.90 51.36 31.20
C ASN A 481 -5.92 50.52 30.45
N THR A 482 -6.64 51.12 29.50
CA THR A 482 -7.45 50.36 28.56
C THR A 482 -6.52 49.52 27.67
N PRO A 483 -6.85 48.25 27.35
CA PRO A 483 -6.07 47.48 26.40
C PRO A 483 -5.97 48.21 25.04
N THR A 484 -4.75 48.46 24.58
CA THR A 484 -4.45 49.09 23.28
C THR A 484 -4.14 47.98 22.29
N PHE A 485 -5.16 47.47 21.62
CA PHE A 485 -5.03 46.32 20.74
C PHE A 485 -5.80 46.56 19.44
N ASP A 486 -5.09 46.57 18.30
CA ASP A 486 -5.63 46.77 16.96
C ASP A 486 -5.39 45.56 16.04
N ASN A 487 -6.48 44.94 15.58
CA ASN A 487 -6.56 44.00 14.44
C ASN A 487 -5.65 42.74 14.45
N ALA A 488 -4.86 42.51 15.50
CA ALA A 488 -4.10 41.29 15.76
C ALA A 488 -4.95 40.28 16.56
N TRP A 489 -4.46 39.08 16.82
CA TRP A 489 -5.16 38.07 17.64
C TRP A 489 -4.69 38.09 19.10
N ALA A 490 -5.58 37.81 20.05
CA ALA A 490 -5.34 37.82 21.50
C ALA A 490 -4.06 37.07 21.90
N TYR A 491 -3.82 35.91 21.29
CA TYR A 491 -2.65 35.10 21.61
C TYR A 491 -1.33 35.69 21.08
N GLU A 492 -1.37 36.63 20.13
CA GLU A 492 -0.18 37.24 19.51
C GLU A 492 0.55 38.21 20.44
N THR A 493 -0.12 38.70 21.49
CA THR A 493 0.40 39.71 22.44
C THR A 493 0.61 39.17 23.85
N ASN A 494 0.31 37.90 24.06
CA ASN A 494 0.44 37.28 25.38
C ASN A 494 1.92 37.12 25.77
N PRO A 495 2.38 37.64 26.93
CA PRO A 495 3.74 37.43 27.40
C PRO A 495 3.79 36.05 28.07
N ARG A 496 4.13 35.00 27.33
CA ARG A 496 4.16 33.63 27.87
C ARG A 496 5.55 33.03 27.72
N THR A 497 6.05 32.53 28.85
CA THR A 497 7.37 31.94 29.13
C THR A 497 7.63 30.58 28.49
N ALA A 498 6.66 30.04 27.75
CA ALA A 498 6.85 28.84 26.96
C ALA A 498 6.35 29.15 25.54
N GLN A 499 7.08 30.05 24.89
CA GLN A 499 7.37 29.83 23.48
C GLN A 499 8.33 28.63 23.44
N PRO A 500 8.37 27.83 22.39
CA PRO A 500 9.60 27.15 22.04
C PRO A 500 10.65 28.21 21.67
N GLN A 501 11.10 29.04 22.63
CA GLN A 501 12.32 29.84 22.51
C GLN A 501 13.54 28.92 22.38
N VAL A 502 13.35 27.62 22.57
CA VAL A 502 14.36 26.57 22.41
C VAL A 502 14.05 25.62 21.24
N CYS A 503 13.10 25.96 20.35
CA CYS A 503 13.33 25.71 18.92
C CYS A 503 14.32 26.75 18.37
N ASN A 504 15.42 26.84 19.11
CA ASN A 504 16.66 27.57 18.98
C ASN A 504 16.69 29.10 18.88
N GLY A 505 15.71 29.85 18.38
CA GLY A 505 15.98 31.29 18.14
C GLY A 505 17.22 31.55 17.25
N ASP A 506 17.69 30.51 16.57
CA ASP A 506 18.74 30.42 15.56
C ASP A 506 18.14 29.58 14.43
N GLU A 507 18.43 29.95 13.17
CA GLU A 507 18.04 29.17 11.98
C GLU A 507 18.48 27.71 12.16
N VAL A 508 17.62 26.75 11.80
CA VAL A 508 17.87 25.31 12.04
C VAL A 508 18.98 24.77 11.12
N ASP A 509 19.44 25.59 10.19
CA ASP A 509 20.58 25.32 9.33
C ASP A 509 21.89 25.82 9.96
N THR A 510 22.70 24.88 10.45
CA THR A 510 24.13 25.14 10.78
C THR A 510 25.05 24.93 9.57
N ALA A 511 24.50 24.59 8.39
CA ALA A 511 25.32 24.40 7.21
C ALA A 511 25.93 25.74 6.80
N PRO A 512 27.26 25.78 6.66
CA PRO A 512 27.93 26.99 6.21
C PRO A 512 27.51 27.31 4.78
N ALA A 513 27.35 28.60 4.49
CA ALA A 513 27.06 29.10 3.16
C ALA A 513 27.92 28.43 2.09
N VAL A 514 27.30 27.99 1.00
CA VAL A 514 28.00 27.23 -0.04
C VAL A 514 28.73 28.19 -0.98
N ALA A 515 30.02 27.94 -1.22
CA ALA A 515 30.80 28.80 -2.10
C ALA A 515 30.33 28.69 -3.57
N ILE A 516 30.18 29.85 -4.21
CA ILE A 516 29.92 29.95 -5.65
C ILE A 516 31.26 29.85 -6.38
N ALA A 517 31.30 29.07 -7.47
CA ALA A 517 32.48 28.87 -8.28
C ALA A 517 33.06 30.21 -8.77
N ALA A 518 34.36 30.25 -9.06
CA ALA A 518 35.03 31.49 -9.45
C ALA A 518 34.48 32.06 -10.78
N SER A 519 34.71 33.36 -10.99
CA SER A 519 34.40 34.04 -12.24
C SER A 519 35.14 33.39 -13.44
N PRO A 520 34.54 33.34 -14.64
CA PRO A 520 33.25 33.92 -15.04
C PRO A 520 32.06 32.94 -15.00
N THR A 521 32.26 31.71 -14.54
CA THR A 521 31.25 30.65 -14.65
C THR A 521 30.44 30.45 -13.37
N GLY A 522 30.82 31.08 -12.26
CA GLY A 522 30.09 31.01 -11.00
C GLY A 522 28.67 31.57 -11.08
N ALA A 523 28.49 32.69 -11.77
CA ALA A 523 27.20 33.34 -11.94
C ALA A 523 27.05 33.87 -13.38
N THR A 524 26.00 33.45 -14.06
CA THR A 524 25.67 33.86 -15.44
C THR A 524 24.18 34.17 -15.53
N ALA A 525 23.73 34.93 -16.53
CA ALA A 525 22.31 35.24 -16.67
C ALA A 525 21.85 35.24 -18.14
N SER A 526 20.59 34.86 -18.35
CA SER A 526 19.86 35.03 -19.60
C SER A 526 18.52 35.70 -19.28
N GLY A 527 18.33 36.91 -19.77
CA GLY A 527 17.27 37.79 -19.25
C GLY A 527 17.47 38.03 -17.76
N THR A 528 16.39 37.92 -16.98
CA THR A 528 16.41 38.01 -15.50
C THR A 528 16.67 36.67 -14.83
N THR A 529 16.85 35.58 -15.57
CA THR A 529 17.15 34.27 -15.00
C THR A 529 18.65 34.11 -14.84
N ALA A 530 19.14 34.18 -13.60
CA ALA A 530 20.52 33.89 -13.25
C ALA A 530 20.72 32.38 -13.02
N THR A 531 21.87 31.85 -13.42
CA THR A 531 22.37 30.51 -13.15
C THR A 531 23.59 30.62 -12.25
N PHE A 532 23.58 29.89 -11.15
CA PHE A 532 24.66 29.82 -10.18
C PHE A 532 25.25 28.40 -10.14
N ASN A 533 26.58 28.31 -10.18
CA ASN A 533 27.32 27.06 -10.01
C ASN A 533 28.05 27.09 -8.66
N THR A 534 27.77 26.12 -7.80
CA THR A 534 28.41 26.01 -6.48
C THR A 534 29.56 25.00 -6.50
N THR A 535 30.52 25.16 -5.58
CA THR A 535 31.69 24.26 -5.50
C THR A 535 31.39 22.94 -4.81
N THR A 536 30.33 22.89 -4.00
CA THR A 536 29.79 21.68 -3.35
C THR A 536 28.27 21.61 -3.54
N PRO A 537 27.62 20.46 -3.28
CA PRO A 537 26.17 20.36 -3.35
C PRO A 537 25.47 21.40 -2.47
N HIS A 538 24.46 22.10 -3.01
CA HIS A 538 23.83 23.27 -2.37
C HIS A 538 22.51 22.98 -1.64
N ARG A 539 21.88 21.82 -1.85
CA ARG A 539 20.60 21.39 -1.21
C ARG A 539 19.37 22.30 -1.39
N LEU A 540 19.51 23.48 -2.00
CA LEU A 540 18.40 24.35 -2.37
C LEU A 540 17.31 23.61 -3.16
N SER A 541 16.05 23.99 -2.92
CA SER A 541 14.86 23.46 -3.60
C SER A 541 14.17 24.53 -4.44
N VAL A 542 13.44 24.12 -5.48
CA VAL A 542 12.65 25.05 -6.31
C VAL A 542 11.60 25.77 -5.46
N GLY A 543 11.54 27.10 -5.59
CA GLY A 543 10.65 27.97 -4.81
C GLY A 543 11.23 28.46 -3.50
N SER A 544 12.40 27.96 -3.06
CA SER A 544 13.05 28.40 -1.83
C SER A 544 13.75 29.76 -2.00
N SER A 545 14.07 30.41 -0.88
CA SER A 545 14.74 31.72 -0.88
C SER A 545 16.25 31.54 -0.77
N VAL A 546 17.01 32.12 -1.68
CA VAL A 546 18.49 32.08 -1.68
C VAL A 546 19.09 33.48 -1.58
N THR A 547 19.92 33.70 -0.56
CA THR A 547 20.73 34.92 -0.44
C THR A 547 22.09 34.69 -1.07
N VAL A 548 22.35 35.42 -2.14
CA VAL A 548 23.64 35.43 -2.84
C VAL A 548 24.44 36.65 -2.39
N ALA A 549 25.69 36.43 -1.96
CA ALA A 549 26.57 37.48 -1.49
C ALA A 549 28.00 37.29 -1.99
N GLY A 550 28.73 38.40 -2.18
CA GLY A 550 30.15 38.36 -2.54
C GLY A 550 30.47 37.96 -3.98
N VAL A 551 29.47 37.80 -4.85
CA VAL A 551 29.70 37.64 -6.30
C VAL A 551 30.29 38.94 -6.84
N GLY A 552 31.33 38.84 -7.68
CA GLY A 552 32.09 40.00 -8.16
C GLY A 552 31.25 41.04 -8.91
N VAL A 553 30.17 40.63 -9.59
CA VAL A 553 29.18 41.53 -10.20
C VAL A 553 27.99 41.70 -9.25
N GLY A 554 27.82 42.93 -8.75
CA GLY A 554 26.83 43.28 -7.73
C GLY A 554 25.37 42.92 -8.06
N ALA A 555 25.02 42.87 -9.35
CA ALA A 555 23.67 42.55 -9.81
C ALA A 555 23.21 41.11 -9.50
N TYR A 556 24.14 40.21 -9.17
CA TYR A 556 23.80 38.86 -8.70
C TYR A 556 23.61 38.78 -7.18
N ASN A 557 24.09 39.77 -6.42
CA ASN A 557 23.98 39.77 -4.97
C ASN A 557 22.60 40.25 -4.53
N GLY A 558 22.02 39.60 -3.53
CA GLY A 558 20.66 39.84 -3.05
C GLY A 558 19.96 38.56 -2.65
N THR A 559 18.70 38.68 -2.22
CA THR A 559 17.84 37.54 -1.90
C THR A 559 16.90 37.28 -3.06
N TRP A 560 16.89 36.03 -3.56
CA TRP A 560 16.20 35.62 -4.77
C TRP A 560 15.38 34.36 -4.53
N THR A 561 14.39 34.09 -5.37
CA THR A 561 13.65 32.83 -5.36
C THR A 561 14.29 31.84 -6.34
N VAL A 562 14.55 30.62 -5.87
CA VAL A 562 15.09 29.53 -6.70
C VAL A 562 14.04 29.08 -7.72
N VAL A 563 14.40 29.05 -8.99
CA VAL A 563 13.50 28.72 -10.11
C VAL A 563 13.69 27.28 -10.57
N THR A 564 14.93 26.80 -10.65
CA THR A 564 15.25 25.39 -10.97
C THR A 564 16.51 24.95 -10.25
N THR A 565 16.66 23.63 -10.05
CA THR A 565 17.87 23.00 -9.49
C THR A 565 18.37 21.90 -10.44
N PRO A 566 18.96 22.26 -11.60
CA PRO A 566 19.28 21.28 -12.65
C PRO A 566 20.24 20.17 -12.21
N THR A 567 21.12 20.45 -11.25
CA THR A 567 21.97 19.45 -10.59
C THR A 567 22.09 19.79 -9.10
N THR A 568 22.72 18.92 -8.31
CA THR A 568 22.95 19.18 -6.88
C THR A 568 23.90 20.35 -6.62
N SER A 569 24.66 20.82 -7.61
CA SER A 569 25.65 21.90 -7.53
C SER A 569 25.36 23.05 -8.51
N ARG A 570 24.12 23.12 -9.02
CA ARG A 570 23.68 24.17 -9.94
C ARG A 570 22.22 24.48 -9.71
N PHE A 571 21.92 25.77 -9.54
CA PHE A 571 20.56 26.27 -9.45
C PHE A 571 20.36 27.53 -10.30
N THR A 572 19.11 27.90 -10.55
CA THR A 572 18.74 29.16 -11.18
C THR A 572 17.83 29.99 -10.28
N ALA A 573 17.87 31.31 -10.41
CA ALA A 573 17.03 32.23 -9.66
C ALA A 573 16.64 33.45 -10.51
N THR A 574 15.51 34.08 -10.22
CA THR A 574 15.11 35.33 -10.88
C THR A 574 15.74 36.52 -10.15
N ILE A 575 16.58 37.28 -10.86
CA ILE A 575 17.26 38.48 -10.36
C ILE A 575 16.62 39.76 -10.91
N GLY A 576 16.83 40.88 -10.22
CA GLY A 576 16.24 42.17 -10.60
C GLY A 576 16.85 42.85 -11.84
N THR A 577 17.95 42.32 -12.39
CA THR A 577 18.67 42.92 -13.52
C THR A 577 18.73 41.95 -14.70
N SER A 578 18.42 42.43 -15.91
CA SER A 578 18.53 41.62 -17.12
C SER A 578 19.95 41.56 -17.66
N ASN A 579 20.45 40.35 -17.96
CA ASN A 579 21.74 40.09 -18.61
C ASN A 579 22.97 40.80 -17.97
N PRO A 580 23.20 40.72 -16.64
CA PRO A 580 24.47 41.14 -16.06
C PRO A 580 25.66 40.36 -16.66
N ALA A 581 26.84 41.00 -16.67
CA ALA A 581 28.08 40.37 -17.13
C ALA A 581 28.37 39.09 -16.32
N ALA A 582 28.92 38.06 -16.97
CA ALA A 582 29.30 36.81 -16.32
C ALA A 582 30.31 37.05 -15.17
N SER A 583 30.16 36.31 -14.07
CA SER A 583 30.89 36.54 -12.82
C SER A 583 31.04 35.26 -12.01
N GLY A 584 31.46 35.39 -10.76
CA GLY A 584 31.59 34.28 -9.81
C GLY A 584 32.31 34.72 -8.55
N GLY A 585 32.68 33.75 -7.72
CA GLY A 585 33.06 33.98 -6.33
C GLY A 585 31.85 34.32 -5.46
N GLY A 586 32.09 34.43 -4.15
CA GLY A 586 31.02 34.64 -3.18
C GLY A 586 30.39 33.35 -2.67
N THR A 587 29.21 33.48 -2.09
CA THR A 587 28.47 32.40 -1.44
C THR A 587 27.01 32.47 -1.83
N ALA A 588 26.41 31.30 -2.01
CA ALA A 588 24.97 31.11 -2.01
C ALA A 588 24.59 30.58 -0.62
N ASN A 589 23.86 31.40 0.12
CA ASN A 589 23.25 31.02 1.38
C ASN A 589 21.75 31.16 1.25
N GLY A 590 21.07 30.10 0.86
CA GLY A 590 19.64 30.01 1.06
C GLY A 590 19.30 29.44 2.41
N ASP A 591 17.99 29.37 2.61
CA ASP A 591 17.37 28.47 3.55
C ASP A 591 17.68 27.02 3.15
N GLN A 592 18.89 26.48 3.39
CA GLN A 592 19.12 25.02 3.21
C GLN A 592 18.44 24.18 4.31
N ASP A 593 17.28 24.67 4.75
CA ASP A 593 16.29 24.23 5.70
C ASP A 593 15.58 22.95 5.20
N ASP A 594 16.36 21.89 5.03
CA ASP A 594 15.87 20.53 4.88
C ASP A 594 14.84 20.29 5.99
N ILE A 595 13.66 19.80 5.60
CA ILE A 595 12.65 19.35 6.55
C ILE A 595 13.32 18.33 7.48
N LEU A 596 13.18 18.53 8.78
CA LEU A 596 13.79 17.65 9.75
C LEU A 596 12.84 16.52 10.10
N ALA A 597 13.44 15.42 10.55
CA ALA A 597 12.66 14.33 11.10
C ALA A 597 11.85 14.83 12.31
N THR A 598 10.63 14.33 12.44
CA THR A 598 9.77 14.53 13.59
C THR A 598 10.52 14.22 14.90
N GLY A 599 10.30 15.01 15.94
CA GLY A 599 10.94 14.91 17.23
C GLY A 599 12.45 15.08 17.24
N TRP A 600 13.05 15.64 16.17
CA TRP A 600 14.52 15.74 16.04
C TRP A 600 15.19 16.45 17.22
N SER A 601 14.57 17.53 17.71
CA SER A 601 14.99 18.19 18.94
C SER A 601 14.01 17.88 20.05
N ALA A 602 14.49 17.25 21.13
CA ALA A 602 13.71 17.06 22.34
C ALA A 602 13.26 18.39 22.98
N ALA A 603 13.91 19.52 22.65
CA ALA A 603 13.54 20.84 23.11
C ALA A 603 12.43 21.50 22.26
N CYS A 604 12.08 20.91 21.12
CA CYS A 604 11.05 21.38 20.20
C CYS A 604 9.69 20.75 20.48
N HIS A 605 9.11 21.10 21.63
CA HIS A 605 7.79 20.63 22.02
C HIS A 605 6.98 21.70 22.74
N ALA A 606 5.67 21.53 22.71
CA ALA A 606 4.75 22.21 23.62
C ALA A 606 4.61 21.38 24.89
N GLU A 607 5.05 21.93 26.02
CA GLU A 607 4.99 21.30 27.35
C GLU A 607 3.54 21.14 27.82
N HIS A 608 3.11 19.91 28.12
CA HIS A 608 1.77 19.64 28.65
C HIS A 608 1.74 18.62 29.79
N PRO A 609 0.81 18.76 30.76
CA PRO A 609 0.69 17.81 31.88
C PRO A 609 0.39 16.36 31.47
N THR A 610 -0.20 16.16 30.28
CA THR A 610 -0.66 14.87 29.76
C THR A 610 0.23 14.32 28.64
N GLY A 611 1.36 14.97 28.34
CA GLY A 611 2.31 14.55 27.31
C GLY A 611 2.52 15.63 26.24
N ASP A 612 3.76 15.77 25.80
CA ASP A 612 4.19 16.88 24.95
C ASP A 612 3.92 16.62 23.46
N ALA A 613 3.48 17.66 22.75
CA ALA A 613 3.34 17.66 21.29
C ALA A 613 4.58 18.28 20.65
N PHE A 614 5.16 17.62 19.64
CA PHE A 614 6.41 18.03 19.02
C PHE A 614 6.19 18.78 17.71
N ASP A 615 7.13 19.68 17.40
CA ASP A 615 7.31 20.32 16.09
C ASP A 615 6.10 21.06 15.50
N LEU A 616 5.17 21.49 16.36
CA LEU A 616 4.05 22.37 15.98
C LEU A 616 4.54 23.68 15.34
N SER A 617 5.80 24.08 15.50
CA SER A 617 6.33 25.25 14.81
C SER A 617 7.83 25.11 14.57
N GLY A 618 8.31 25.56 13.42
CA GLY A 618 9.72 25.61 13.05
C GLY A 618 10.19 24.53 12.10
N ASN A 619 9.39 23.48 11.85
CA ASN A 619 9.71 22.41 10.91
C ASN A 619 8.84 22.51 9.64
N VAL A 620 7.54 22.26 9.77
CA VAL A 620 6.57 22.37 8.67
C VAL A 620 5.40 23.28 9.02
N LYS A 621 4.78 23.87 8.00
CA LYS A 621 3.43 24.44 8.12
C LYS A 621 2.44 23.31 8.11
N GLU A 622 1.36 23.41 8.87
CA GLU A 622 0.39 22.32 8.97
C GLU A 622 -1.00 22.74 8.47
N TRP A 623 -1.59 21.89 7.63
CA TRP A 623 -3.01 21.97 7.30
C TRP A 623 -3.85 21.80 8.55
N THR A 624 -4.80 22.71 8.74
CA THR A 624 -5.87 22.57 9.73
C THR A 624 -7.22 22.49 9.05
N ASN A 625 -8.22 21.95 9.75
CA ASN A 625 -9.56 21.77 9.22
C ASN A 625 -10.12 23.10 8.69
N ALA A 626 -10.78 23.06 7.52
CA ALA A 626 -11.25 24.25 6.82
C ALA A 626 -12.23 25.07 7.67
N ARG A 627 -12.13 26.40 7.55
CA ARG A 627 -13.08 27.35 8.16
C ARG A 627 -14.39 27.43 7.37
N ALA A 628 -14.27 27.35 6.05
CA ALA A 628 -15.33 27.35 5.06
C ALA A 628 -14.80 26.72 3.76
N PHE A 629 -15.68 26.42 2.81
CA PHE A 629 -15.27 25.88 1.51
C PHE A 629 -14.26 26.81 0.82
N GLY A 630 -13.07 26.28 0.48
CA GLY A 630 -11.98 27.05 -0.16
C GLY A 630 -11.23 27.99 0.79
N GLN A 631 -11.44 27.89 2.10
CA GLN A 631 -10.75 28.65 3.13
C GLN A 631 -10.03 27.69 4.09
N ASN A 632 -8.91 27.14 3.61
CA ASN A 632 -8.13 26.13 4.33
C ASN A 632 -6.96 26.81 5.06
N PRO A 633 -6.96 26.88 6.40
CA PRO A 633 -5.92 27.57 7.14
C PRO A 633 -4.65 26.72 7.28
N LEU A 634 -3.49 27.37 7.17
CA LEU A 634 -2.18 26.80 7.50
C LEU A 634 -1.67 27.39 8.82
N ARG A 635 -1.31 26.53 9.77
CA ARG A 635 -0.78 26.93 11.09
C ARG A 635 0.70 26.57 11.24
N GLY A 636 1.31 27.20 12.23
CA GLY A 636 2.73 27.05 12.53
C GLY A 636 3.60 27.70 11.47
N GLY A 637 4.89 27.39 11.53
CA GLY A 637 5.86 27.82 10.55
C GLY A 637 6.81 26.73 10.16
N SER A 638 7.27 26.84 8.93
CA SER A 638 8.26 25.95 8.35
C SER A 638 9.66 26.46 8.59
N SER A 639 10.61 25.54 8.47
CA SER A 639 12.05 25.77 8.52
C SER A 639 12.47 27.06 7.80
N ASN A 640 11.94 27.30 6.59
CA ASN A 640 12.21 28.51 5.79
C ASN A 640 11.50 29.84 6.18
N ASN A 641 10.96 29.98 7.39
CA ASN A 641 10.37 31.25 7.86
C ASN A 641 10.79 31.56 9.32
N ALA A 642 12.07 31.36 9.60
CA ALA A 642 12.68 31.14 10.91
C ALA A 642 12.47 32.20 12.00
N VAL A 643 11.85 33.37 11.76
CA VAL A 643 11.58 34.34 12.85
C VAL A 643 10.12 34.33 13.28
N ASN A 644 9.19 34.40 12.33
CA ASN A 644 7.76 34.37 12.67
C ASN A 644 7.25 32.92 12.82
N GLY A 645 7.88 31.98 12.11
CA GLY A 645 7.48 30.57 12.04
C GLY A 645 7.88 29.68 13.21
N LEU A 646 8.68 30.18 14.15
CA LEU A 646 9.03 29.51 15.41
C LEU A 646 8.01 29.77 16.51
N THR A 647 6.85 30.35 16.16
CA THR A 647 5.85 30.74 17.15
C THR A 647 4.53 30.09 16.82
N CYS A 648 3.78 29.75 17.87
CA CYS A 648 2.36 29.43 17.76
C CYS A 648 1.51 30.61 17.26
N LYS A 649 2.13 31.77 16.95
CA LYS A 649 1.45 32.97 16.48
C LYS A 649 1.40 33.01 14.95
N LEU A 650 2.18 32.18 14.25
CA LEU A 650 2.19 32.20 12.79
C LEU A 650 0.90 31.61 12.23
N ASN A 651 0.15 32.46 11.53
CA ASN A 651 -1.03 32.12 10.78
C ASN A 651 -0.83 32.58 9.33
N PHE A 652 -0.79 31.63 8.40
CA PHE A 652 -0.70 31.92 6.97
C PHE A 652 -2.00 31.57 6.26
N THR A 653 -2.30 32.37 5.24
CA THR A 653 -3.07 32.08 4.01
C THR A 653 -4.24 31.10 4.10
N LEU A 654 -5.43 31.62 3.77
CA LEU A 654 -6.52 30.79 3.29
C LEU A 654 -6.13 30.28 1.90
N ALA A 655 -5.52 29.09 1.88
CA ALA A 655 -5.07 28.48 0.66
C ALA A 655 -6.22 27.70 0.01
N ASP A 656 -6.25 27.70 -1.33
CA ASP A 656 -7.20 26.87 -2.05
C ASP A 656 -6.87 25.38 -1.90
N ASN A 657 -7.79 24.52 -2.33
CA ASN A 657 -7.64 23.06 -2.18
C ASN A 657 -6.44 22.47 -2.92
N ASN A 658 -5.93 23.15 -3.95
CA ASN A 658 -4.85 22.68 -4.81
C ASN A 658 -3.48 23.26 -4.41
N PHE A 659 -3.44 24.13 -3.40
CA PHE A 659 -2.18 24.64 -2.89
C PHE A 659 -1.30 23.47 -2.43
N PHE A 660 -0.05 23.52 -2.85
CA PHE A 660 0.92 22.45 -2.66
C PHE A 660 2.29 23.10 -2.49
N PHE A 661 2.96 22.77 -1.39
CA PHE A 661 4.29 23.33 -1.12
C PHE A 661 5.15 22.30 -0.37
N PRO A 662 6.48 22.25 -0.64
CA PRO A 662 7.36 21.25 -0.05
C PRO A 662 7.38 21.21 1.48
N ASN A 663 7.07 22.31 2.15
CA ASN A 663 7.14 22.44 3.61
C ASN A 663 5.77 22.48 4.30
N VAL A 664 4.73 22.00 3.61
CA VAL A 664 3.37 21.93 4.13
C VAL A 664 3.05 20.47 4.42
N GLY A 665 2.90 20.15 5.70
CA GLY A 665 2.41 18.88 6.23
C GLY A 665 1.08 19.05 6.95
N PHE A 666 0.79 18.17 7.91
CA PHE A 666 -0.46 18.14 8.65
C PHE A 666 -0.35 17.24 9.88
N ARG A 667 -1.39 17.27 10.71
CA ARG A 667 -1.62 16.29 11.76
C ARG A 667 -3.11 16.01 11.93
N CYS A 668 -3.42 14.81 12.40
CA CYS A 668 -4.77 14.35 12.61
C CYS A 668 -5.16 14.47 14.09
N CYS A 669 -6.46 14.63 14.32
CA CYS A 669 -7.11 14.63 15.63
C CYS A 669 -8.25 13.59 15.64
N ARG A 670 -8.46 12.92 16.77
CA ARG A 670 -9.50 11.90 16.98
C ARG A 670 -10.24 12.13 18.30
N ASP A 671 -11.48 11.65 18.40
CA ASP A 671 -12.37 11.85 19.56
C ASP A 671 -12.33 10.70 20.58
#